data_AF-A0A5Y9H6X0-F1
#
_entry.id   AF-A0A5Y9H6X0-F1
#
_cell.length_a   1.000
_cell.length_b   1.000
_cell.length_c   1.000
_cell.angle_alpha   90.00
_cell.angle_beta   90.00
_cell.angle_gamma   90.00
#
_symmetry.space_group_name_H-M   'P 1'
#
loop_
_entity.id
_entity.type
_entity.pdbx_description
1 polymer ?
#
loop_
_entity_poly.entity_id
_entity_poly.type
_entity_poly.pdbx_seq_one_letter_code
_entity_poly.pdbx_strand_id
1 'polypeptide(L)'
;MSKVYDVNRIINIAKDTNEFCCFFGEYIKRKDVNVNMALDVLRISSIYLNRYSFQIEEEYNNTFKLCVNGLMNVFPEYIDLISEFERQCKIMHDVNNAFFKSAKCNNIWRKDIKRTHSLTLNLILFCEMFLSSLSSLITVKDINKVKKNFPLFIISENIDINAEPDIEYFRTLNRAFDEVATYSGRIFSHLRTNEPLKLNCRIDKETLLSMRKYLDEWNVFDSLSRVSDFFRLSNAEFTKKDNDTYSLDVNGSCLYQDYEIARNRLMMRESNLYSEMHTSSKKGLKLRQWAKNRMPSYLNPEGIYSSHHLSELENMSPDDLHEEYGNVSLYNWVHAYQCLVELSKEELRKRFSSKKPIPLQVDRWLIIKSRENWLSFFKRKGMAEDVAKKVIGYFTFNSKSHDLNDCPFIPCVDGLCLMPALIAHSSATRSLMSLFGSKKISQAGKGRFHEQQFLRQVRAAGIKASPIETHANFQCDCVMLIDDHLIFTELKSNGQPIYYGKYYQQLCNIIGDSSLIYDGNNKLLRSYIEQIDRISTHYLNHLDIIINEFNLPVDWQPKGVHKIIVTTTMLGGKYHSDNVFVVDKYSLSSFLQRVPGVIFQNNEEGDRIKNIIDGYEHCTGEITIEKFLNYLYCLPSVSAVRKNIKKLTYSVRFDETLIYHPYYDSWAFCPYIRKEDEQIN
;
A
#
# COMPACT_ATOMS: atom_id res chain seq x y z
N MET A 1 18.64 9.00 -12.69
CA MET A 1 17.73 8.16 -11.88
C MET A 1 18.53 7.38 -10.84
N SER A 2 17.96 7.08 -9.68
CA SER A 2 18.58 6.17 -8.70
C SER A 2 18.70 4.76 -9.30
N LYS A 3 19.84 4.09 -9.07
CA LYS A 3 20.00 2.67 -9.43
C LYS A 3 19.02 1.84 -8.60
N VAL A 4 18.34 0.91 -9.25
CA VAL A 4 17.37 -0.01 -8.63
C VAL A 4 17.69 -1.44 -9.04
N TYR A 5 17.39 -2.38 -8.17
CA TYR A 5 17.73 -3.79 -8.34
C TYR A 5 16.49 -4.68 -8.23
N ASP A 6 16.46 -5.81 -8.93
CA ASP A 6 15.35 -6.77 -8.84
C ASP A 6 15.39 -7.50 -7.48
N VAL A 7 14.72 -6.91 -6.48
CA VAL A 7 14.66 -7.41 -5.10
C VAL A 7 14.09 -8.82 -5.06
N ASN A 8 13.06 -9.10 -5.86
CA ASN A 8 12.46 -10.44 -5.89
C ASN A 8 13.45 -11.49 -6.39
N ARG A 9 14.20 -11.18 -7.46
CA ARG A 9 15.21 -12.07 -8.02
C ARG A 9 16.34 -12.34 -7.02
N ILE A 10 16.89 -11.29 -6.43
CA ILE A 10 17.98 -11.40 -5.44
C ILE A 10 17.52 -12.21 -4.20
N ILE A 11 16.35 -11.88 -3.63
CA ILE A 11 15.82 -12.58 -2.45
C ILE A 11 15.49 -14.04 -2.78
N ASN A 12 14.99 -14.34 -3.98
CA ASN A 12 14.67 -15.72 -4.36
C ASN A 12 15.91 -16.61 -4.38
N ILE A 13 17.05 -16.12 -4.86
CA ILE A 13 18.32 -16.84 -4.81
C ILE A 13 18.81 -16.93 -3.35
N ALA A 14 18.66 -15.86 -2.58
CA ALA A 14 19.06 -15.80 -1.18
C ALA A 14 18.24 -16.68 -0.20
N LYS A 15 17.18 -17.36 -0.68
CA LYS A 15 16.39 -18.29 0.14
C LYS A 15 17.21 -19.46 0.65
N ASP A 16 18.11 -19.98 -0.19
CA ASP A 16 19.15 -20.92 0.23
C ASP A 16 20.46 -20.15 0.30
N THR A 17 20.97 -19.98 1.52
CA THR A 17 22.16 -19.18 1.74
C THR A 17 23.40 -19.81 1.13
N ASN A 18 23.48 -21.15 1.04
CA ASN A 18 24.59 -21.83 0.40
C ASN A 18 24.55 -21.62 -1.12
N GLU A 19 23.36 -21.78 -1.72
CA GLU A 19 23.14 -21.51 -3.15
C GLU A 19 23.52 -20.06 -3.48
N PHE A 20 23.14 -19.11 -2.62
CA PHE A 20 23.49 -17.71 -2.80
C PHE A 20 25.00 -17.46 -2.69
N CYS A 21 25.70 -18.06 -1.72
CA CYS A 21 27.16 -17.91 -1.60
C CYS A 21 27.88 -18.42 -2.86
N CYS A 22 27.46 -19.58 -3.40
CA CYS A 22 27.98 -20.10 -4.66
C CYS A 22 27.69 -19.17 -5.83
N PHE A 23 26.44 -18.73 -5.99
CA PHE A 23 26.04 -17.77 -7.01
C PHE A 23 26.86 -16.47 -6.93
N PHE A 24 26.98 -15.91 -5.73
CA PHE A 24 27.63 -14.62 -5.51
C PHE A 24 29.12 -14.70 -5.85
N GLY A 25 29.80 -15.80 -5.48
CA GLY A 25 31.20 -16.04 -5.82
C GLY A 25 31.49 -16.05 -7.33
N GLU A 26 30.55 -16.54 -8.16
CA GLU A 26 30.67 -16.48 -9.62
C GLU A 26 30.21 -15.13 -10.18
N TYR A 27 29.18 -14.53 -9.59
CA TYR A 27 28.65 -13.22 -9.98
C TYR A 27 29.72 -12.13 -9.91
N ILE A 28 30.48 -12.05 -8.81
CA ILE A 28 31.49 -11.00 -8.59
C ILE A 28 32.69 -11.11 -9.53
N LYS A 29 32.96 -12.29 -10.11
CA LYS A 29 34.07 -12.51 -11.06
C LYS A 29 33.74 -12.05 -12.48
N ARG A 30 32.48 -11.71 -12.77
CA ARG A 30 32.07 -11.28 -14.10
C ARG A 30 32.64 -9.89 -14.43
N LYS A 31 33.06 -9.70 -15.67
CA LYS A 31 33.67 -8.45 -16.14
C LYS A 31 32.72 -7.25 -16.17
N ASP A 32 31.41 -7.51 -16.22
CA ASP A 32 30.35 -6.50 -16.25
C ASP A 32 29.83 -6.12 -14.85
N VAL A 33 30.39 -6.71 -13.79
CA VAL A 33 30.04 -6.44 -12.40
C VAL A 33 31.15 -5.62 -11.75
N ASN A 34 30.78 -4.48 -11.15
CA ASN A 34 31.69 -3.66 -10.34
C ASN A 34 31.39 -3.80 -8.84
N VAL A 35 32.33 -3.34 -8.00
CA VAL A 35 32.23 -3.43 -6.53
C VAL A 35 30.92 -2.86 -5.98
N ASN A 36 30.43 -1.72 -6.48
CA ASN A 36 29.19 -1.11 -5.98
C ASN A 36 27.96 -1.97 -6.28
N MET A 37 27.86 -2.55 -7.48
CA MET A 37 26.79 -3.50 -7.82
C MET A 37 26.84 -4.73 -6.92
N ALA A 38 28.03 -5.27 -6.68
CA ALA A 38 28.21 -6.44 -5.83
C ALA A 38 27.82 -6.17 -4.37
N LEU A 39 28.21 -5.01 -3.83
CA LEU A 39 27.81 -4.58 -2.48
C LEU A 39 26.30 -4.39 -2.36
N ASP A 40 25.66 -3.75 -3.35
CA ASP A 40 24.20 -3.56 -3.35
C ASP A 40 23.44 -4.90 -3.44
N VAL A 41 23.88 -5.84 -4.31
CA VAL A 41 23.29 -7.19 -4.39
C VAL A 41 23.43 -7.92 -3.06
N LEU A 42 24.62 -7.87 -2.44
CA LEU A 42 24.86 -8.49 -1.14
C LEU A 42 24.02 -7.84 -0.04
N ARG A 43 23.86 -6.51 -0.04
CA ARG A 43 23.01 -5.75 0.89
C ARG A 43 21.54 -6.14 0.79
N ILE A 44 21.01 -6.23 -0.44
CA ILE A 44 19.60 -6.54 -0.71
C ILE A 44 19.27 -7.99 -0.35
N SER A 45 20.22 -8.91 -0.58
CA SER A 45 20.09 -10.33 -0.23
C SER A 45 19.77 -10.57 1.24
N SER A 46 20.26 -9.68 2.13
CA SER A 46 20.03 -9.73 3.57
C SER A 46 20.59 -10.95 4.29
N ILE A 47 21.53 -11.68 3.69
CA ILE A 47 22.11 -12.89 4.30
C ILE A 47 22.92 -12.61 5.58
N TYR A 48 23.24 -11.34 5.86
CA TYR A 48 23.86 -10.89 7.12
C TYR A 48 22.90 -10.94 8.32
N LEU A 49 21.60 -11.23 8.13
CA LEU A 49 20.67 -11.43 9.25
C LEU A 49 19.67 -12.54 8.95
N ASN A 50 19.08 -13.11 10.00
CA ASN A 50 17.90 -13.95 9.88
C ASN A 50 16.66 -13.14 10.28
N ARG A 51 15.80 -12.83 9.31
CA ARG A 51 14.68 -11.88 9.49
C ARG A 51 13.68 -12.26 10.59
N TYR A 52 13.55 -13.55 10.89
CA TYR A 52 12.53 -14.06 11.81
C TYR A 52 13.10 -14.83 12.99
N SER A 53 14.41 -14.79 13.20
CA SER A 53 15.03 -15.41 14.36
C SER A 53 16.45 -14.90 14.62
N PHE A 54 17.01 -15.32 15.75
CA PHE A 54 18.42 -15.14 16.05
C PHE A 54 19.29 -15.91 15.02
N GLN A 55 20.36 -15.28 14.53
CA GLN A 55 21.40 -15.90 13.70
C GLN A 55 22.69 -16.01 14.52
N ILE A 56 23.24 -17.21 14.67
CA ILE A 56 24.48 -17.38 15.45
C ILE A 56 25.70 -16.84 14.68
N GLU A 57 26.76 -16.48 15.40
CA GLU A 57 27.98 -15.92 14.78
C GLU A 57 28.63 -16.90 13.79
N GLU A 58 28.54 -18.21 14.05
CA GLU A 58 29.00 -19.25 13.12
C GLU A 58 28.22 -19.23 11.80
N GLU A 59 26.89 -19.09 11.84
CA GLU A 59 26.06 -18.96 10.64
C GLU A 59 26.40 -17.68 9.87
N TYR A 60 26.57 -16.56 10.57
CA TYR A 60 27.00 -15.29 9.96
C TYR A 60 28.36 -15.43 9.25
N ASN A 61 29.32 -16.09 9.89
CA ASN A 61 30.65 -16.30 9.35
C ASN A 61 30.65 -17.27 8.15
N ASN A 62 29.89 -18.36 8.24
CA ASN A 62 29.79 -19.37 7.19
C ASN A 62 28.92 -18.92 6.00
N THR A 63 28.36 -17.71 6.02
CA THR A 63 27.50 -17.21 4.95
C THR A 63 27.94 -15.82 4.48
N PHE A 64 27.60 -14.78 5.22
CA PHE A 64 27.89 -13.40 4.85
C PHE A 64 29.39 -13.11 4.83
N LYS A 65 30.15 -13.53 5.85
CA LYS A 65 31.60 -13.28 5.89
C LYS A 65 32.34 -13.99 4.75
N LEU A 66 31.89 -15.17 4.34
CA LEU A 66 32.42 -15.84 3.13
C LEU A 66 32.26 -14.96 1.88
N CYS A 67 31.08 -14.36 1.67
CA CYS A 67 30.85 -13.44 0.55
C CYS A 67 31.73 -12.19 0.63
N VAL A 68 31.91 -11.63 1.83
CA VAL A 68 32.79 -10.46 2.05
C VAL A 68 34.25 -10.78 1.74
N ASN A 69 34.75 -11.92 2.19
CA ASN A 69 36.11 -12.37 1.87
C ASN A 69 36.28 -12.59 0.35
N GLY A 70 35.25 -13.12 -0.31
CA GLY A 70 35.19 -13.23 -1.77
C GLY A 70 35.33 -11.87 -2.47
N LEU A 71 34.61 -10.84 -1.98
CA LEU A 71 34.73 -9.48 -2.49
C LEU A 71 36.14 -8.91 -2.33
N MET A 72 36.74 -9.05 -1.15
CA MET A 72 38.09 -8.54 -0.89
C MET A 72 39.15 -9.19 -1.80
N ASN A 73 38.97 -10.47 -2.15
CA ASN A 73 39.86 -11.17 -3.06
C ASN A 73 39.72 -10.72 -4.52
N VAL A 74 38.50 -10.40 -4.96
CA VAL A 74 38.21 -10.00 -6.35
C VAL A 74 38.45 -8.50 -6.58
N PHE A 75 38.22 -7.68 -5.54
CA PHE A 75 38.32 -6.22 -5.56
C PHE A 75 39.28 -5.72 -4.46
N PRO A 76 40.57 -6.14 -4.46
CA PRO A 76 41.53 -5.83 -3.39
C PRO A 76 41.79 -4.33 -3.20
N GLU A 77 41.65 -3.53 -4.26
CA GLU A 77 41.81 -2.08 -4.24
C GLU A 77 40.67 -1.35 -3.50
N TYR A 78 39.57 -2.05 -3.18
CA TYR A 78 38.40 -1.51 -2.48
C TYR A 78 38.25 -2.05 -1.04
N ILE A 79 39.33 -2.55 -0.43
CA ILE A 79 39.28 -3.21 0.88
C ILE A 79 38.66 -2.34 1.99
N ASP A 80 38.95 -1.03 2.00
CA ASP A 80 38.40 -0.10 3.00
C ASP A 80 36.88 0.07 2.83
N LEU A 81 36.42 0.19 1.59
CA LEU A 81 34.98 0.29 1.26
C LEU A 81 34.25 -0.99 1.67
N ILE A 82 34.83 -2.16 1.36
CA ILE A 82 34.25 -3.47 1.68
C ILE A 82 34.23 -3.68 3.20
N SER A 83 35.29 -3.28 3.91
CA SER A 83 35.36 -3.38 5.37
C SER A 83 34.35 -2.49 6.07
N GLU A 84 34.16 -1.26 5.58
CA GLU A 84 33.12 -0.36 6.10
C GLU A 84 31.73 -0.93 5.82
N PHE A 85 31.49 -1.47 4.62
CA PHE A 85 30.24 -2.15 4.30
C PHE A 85 29.95 -3.33 5.23
N GLU A 86 30.96 -4.17 5.51
CA GLU A 86 30.84 -5.27 6.45
C GLU A 86 30.46 -4.78 7.84
N ARG A 87 31.13 -3.72 8.33
CA ARG A 87 30.84 -3.10 9.63
C ARG A 87 29.39 -2.62 9.72
N GLN A 88 28.88 -1.99 8.66
CA GLN A 88 27.49 -1.54 8.57
C GLN A 88 26.51 -2.73 8.61
N CYS A 89 26.80 -3.82 7.90
CA CYS A 89 25.98 -5.03 7.93
C CYS A 89 26.03 -5.72 9.30
N LYS A 90 27.18 -5.71 9.98
CA LYS A 90 27.34 -6.26 11.33
C LYS A 90 26.51 -5.50 12.35
N ILE A 91 26.41 -4.16 12.25
CA ILE A 91 25.49 -3.38 13.10
C ILE A 91 24.05 -3.85 12.89
N MET A 92 23.58 -3.97 11.64
CA MET A 92 22.22 -4.43 11.36
C MET A 92 21.97 -5.88 11.84
N HIS A 93 22.97 -6.76 11.72
CA HIS A 93 22.95 -8.11 12.27
C HIS A 93 22.79 -8.11 13.79
N ASP A 94 23.63 -7.34 14.50
CA ASP A 94 23.62 -7.26 15.95
C ASP A 94 22.32 -6.67 16.47
N VAL A 95 21.76 -5.66 15.79
CA VAL A 95 20.44 -5.08 16.07
C VAL A 95 19.32 -6.12 15.94
N ASN A 96 19.32 -6.90 14.85
CA ASN A 96 18.35 -7.98 14.65
C ASN A 96 18.45 -9.02 15.78
N ASN A 97 19.67 -9.43 16.11
CA ASN A 97 19.91 -10.40 17.17
C ASN A 97 19.55 -9.86 18.55
N ALA A 98 19.82 -8.58 18.85
CA ALA A 98 19.42 -7.91 20.08
C ALA A 98 17.90 -7.92 20.24
N PHE A 99 17.14 -7.65 19.17
CA PHE A 99 15.69 -7.82 19.18
C PHE A 99 15.29 -9.26 19.53
N PHE A 100 15.79 -10.28 18.83
CA PHE A 100 15.38 -11.67 19.09
C PHE A 100 15.88 -12.23 20.43
N LYS A 101 16.90 -11.63 21.02
CA LYS A 101 17.40 -11.96 22.36
C LYS A 101 16.54 -11.31 23.46
N SER A 102 16.13 -10.05 23.26
CA SER A 102 15.36 -9.24 24.22
C SER A 102 13.85 -9.41 24.14
N ALA A 103 13.30 -9.66 22.94
CA ALA A 103 12.02 -10.30 22.73
C ALA A 103 12.18 -11.72 23.28
N LYS A 104 12.23 -11.81 24.62
CA LYS A 104 12.49 -13.02 25.40
C LYS A 104 11.81 -14.15 24.66
N CYS A 105 12.51 -15.25 24.38
CA CYS A 105 12.04 -16.45 23.69
C CYS A 105 10.79 -17.11 24.35
N ASN A 106 9.74 -16.34 24.64
CA ASN A 106 8.63 -16.53 25.57
C ASN A 106 7.30 -16.00 24.97
N ASN A 107 7.34 -15.22 23.88
CA ASN A 107 6.16 -14.65 23.21
C ASN A 107 6.07 -15.12 21.73
N ILE A 108 5.79 -14.25 20.75
CA ILE A 108 5.32 -14.65 19.40
C ILE A 108 6.42 -15.38 18.63
N TRP A 109 7.67 -14.92 18.77
CA TRP A 109 8.82 -15.41 18.02
C TRP A 109 9.45 -16.68 18.63
N ARG A 110 8.86 -17.24 19.69
CA ARG A 110 9.32 -18.48 20.31
C ARG A 110 9.04 -19.67 19.38
N LYS A 111 10.09 -20.41 18.99
CA LYS A 111 9.97 -21.57 18.09
C LYS A 111 8.97 -22.64 18.60
N ASP A 112 8.86 -22.80 19.92
CA ASP A 112 7.99 -23.76 20.61
C ASP A 112 6.77 -23.10 21.30
N ILE A 113 6.30 -21.93 20.83
CA ILE A 113 5.08 -21.33 21.39
C ILE A 113 3.90 -22.31 21.32
N LYS A 114 3.32 -22.63 22.48
CA LYS A 114 2.14 -23.51 22.56
C LYS A 114 0.91 -22.75 22.06
N ARG A 115 0.59 -22.95 20.78
CA ARG A 115 -0.63 -22.44 20.14
C ARG A 115 -1.83 -23.14 20.74
N THR A 116 -2.68 -22.41 21.45
CA THR A 116 -3.90 -22.94 22.08
C THR A 116 -5.09 -22.07 21.75
N HIS A 117 -6.28 -22.65 21.68
CA HIS A 117 -7.52 -21.89 21.48
C HIS A 117 -7.71 -20.79 22.54
N SER A 118 -7.34 -21.07 23.80
CA SER A 118 -7.44 -20.09 24.88
C SER A 118 -6.57 -18.87 24.63
N LEU A 119 -5.31 -19.08 24.22
CA LEU A 119 -4.40 -17.97 23.89
C LEU A 119 -4.93 -17.15 22.73
N THR A 120 -5.33 -17.80 21.63
CA THR A 120 -5.85 -17.14 20.43
C THR A 120 -7.14 -16.36 20.73
N LEU A 121 -8.06 -16.93 21.50
CA LEU A 121 -9.32 -16.27 21.86
C LEU A 121 -9.10 -15.04 22.75
N ASN A 122 -8.22 -15.16 23.76
CA ASN A 122 -7.90 -14.03 24.63
C ASN A 122 -7.24 -12.89 23.85
N LEU A 123 -6.35 -13.19 22.89
CA LEU A 123 -5.79 -12.17 21.99
C LEU A 123 -6.90 -11.46 21.20
N ILE A 124 -7.77 -12.21 20.53
CA ILE A 124 -8.84 -11.64 19.69
C ILE A 124 -9.77 -10.74 20.52
N LEU A 125 -10.16 -11.19 21.72
CA LEU A 125 -10.99 -10.38 22.61
C LEU A 125 -10.26 -9.13 23.10
N PHE A 126 -8.99 -9.25 23.48
CA PHE A 126 -8.19 -8.09 23.88
C PHE A 126 -8.11 -7.05 22.77
N CYS A 127 -7.80 -7.48 21.54
CA CYS A 127 -7.74 -6.60 20.38
C CYS A 127 -9.09 -5.95 20.06
N GLU A 128 -10.20 -6.71 20.11
CA GLU A 128 -11.56 -6.19 19.92
C GLU A 128 -11.91 -5.12 20.97
N MET A 129 -11.55 -5.34 22.24
CA MET A 129 -11.77 -4.39 23.33
C MET A 129 -10.91 -3.13 23.20
N PHE A 130 -9.66 -3.29 22.77
CA PHE A 130 -8.76 -2.17 22.51
C PHE A 130 -9.28 -1.32 21.35
N LEU A 131 -9.57 -1.93 20.20
CA LEU A 131 -10.17 -1.23 19.07
C LEU A 131 -11.49 -0.57 19.45
N SER A 132 -12.34 -1.22 20.26
CA SER A 132 -13.58 -0.60 20.77
C SER A 132 -13.33 0.63 21.62
N SER A 133 -12.28 0.61 22.45
CA SER A 133 -11.91 1.73 23.32
C SER A 133 -11.46 2.91 22.45
N LEU A 134 -10.62 2.67 21.43
CA LEU A 134 -10.21 3.68 20.45
C LEU A 134 -11.41 4.23 19.66
N SER A 135 -12.28 3.37 19.13
CA SER A 135 -13.51 3.78 18.44
C SER A 135 -14.43 4.63 19.31
N SER A 136 -14.48 4.38 20.62
CA SER A 136 -15.30 5.15 21.54
C SER A 136 -14.80 6.58 21.71
N LEU A 137 -13.48 6.80 21.67
CA LEU A 137 -12.87 8.14 21.74
C LEU A 137 -13.20 8.99 20.50
N ILE A 138 -13.43 8.34 19.35
CA ILE A 138 -13.79 9.02 18.10
C ILE A 138 -15.29 9.37 18.08
N THR A 139 -16.14 8.53 18.69
CA THR A 139 -17.59 8.55 18.42
C THR A 139 -18.45 9.02 19.60
N VAL A 140 -17.95 8.98 20.83
CA VAL A 140 -18.73 9.23 22.04
C VAL A 140 -18.37 10.58 22.66
N LYS A 141 -19.39 11.37 23.02
CA LYS A 141 -19.22 12.67 23.68
C LYS A 141 -18.79 12.57 25.15
N ASP A 142 -19.31 11.58 25.87
CA ASP A 142 -19.01 11.35 27.29
C ASP A 142 -18.24 10.04 27.47
N ILE A 143 -16.91 10.14 27.52
CA ILE A 143 -16.03 8.99 27.64
C ILE A 143 -16.08 8.35 29.04
N ASN A 144 -16.45 9.11 30.08
CA ASN A 144 -16.50 8.59 31.44
C ASN A 144 -17.62 7.55 31.60
N LYS A 145 -18.73 7.74 30.88
CA LYS A 145 -19.78 6.72 30.77
C LYS A 145 -19.26 5.43 30.14
N VAL A 146 -18.45 5.50 29.08
CA VAL A 146 -17.88 4.32 28.42
C VAL A 146 -16.93 3.59 29.37
N LYS A 147 -16.01 4.31 30.01
CA LYS A 147 -15.07 3.74 30.99
C LYS A 147 -15.77 2.99 32.12
N LYS A 148 -16.89 3.52 32.63
CA LYS A 148 -17.68 2.87 33.68
C LYS A 148 -18.32 1.57 33.22
N ASN A 149 -18.72 1.50 31.94
CA ASN A 149 -19.45 0.36 31.41
C ASN A 149 -18.55 -0.68 30.75
N PHE A 150 -17.34 -0.32 30.36
CA PHE A 150 -16.39 -1.24 29.77
C PHE A 150 -15.68 -2.00 30.89
N PRO A 151 -15.68 -3.35 30.87
CA PRO A 151 -14.94 -4.16 31.85
C PRO A 151 -13.42 -3.95 31.72
N LEU A 152 -12.98 -3.57 30.51
CA LEU A 152 -11.62 -3.15 30.16
C LEU A 152 -11.70 -1.97 29.20
N PHE A 153 -11.18 -0.82 29.62
CA PHE A 153 -10.97 0.34 28.76
C PHE A 153 -9.47 0.49 28.52
N ILE A 154 -9.02 0.22 27.30
CA ILE A 154 -7.60 0.06 26.95
C ILE A 154 -7.22 1.13 25.94
N ILE A 155 -6.17 1.89 26.23
CA ILE A 155 -5.62 2.93 25.35
C ILE A 155 -4.10 2.88 25.41
N SER A 156 -3.43 3.33 24.36
CA SER A 156 -1.99 3.53 24.38
C SER A 156 -1.63 4.69 25.32
N GLU A 157 -0.48 4.60 25.98
CA GLU A 157 -0.02 5.60 26.97
C GLU A 157 0.24 6.99 26.37
N ASN A 158 0.51 7.07 25.07
CA ASN A 158 0.72 8.31 24.33
C ASN A 158 -0.59 9.03 23.93
N ILE A 159 -1.75 8.45 24.24
CA ILE A 159 -3.05 9.07 23.94
C ILE A 159 -3.53 9.81 25.19
N ASP A 160 -3.44 11.14 25.17
CA ASP A 160 -4.07 11.96 26.20
C ASP A 160 -5.58 12.09 25.94
N ILE A 161 -6.35 11.30 26.70
CA ILE A 161 -7.81 11.30 26.69
C ILE A 161 -8.47 12.61 27.13
N ASN A 162 -7.72 13.50 27.77
CA ASN A 162 -8.22 14.80 28.22
C ASN A 162 -7.80 15.93 27.28
N ALA A 163 -7.01 15.65 26.25
CA ALA A 163 -6.64 16.61 25.24
C ALA A 163 -7.89 17.14 24.52
N GLU A 164 -7.86 18.43 24.16
CA GLU A 164 -8.92 18.98 23.34
C GLU A 164 -8.94 18.28 21.97
N PRO A 165 -10.12 17.87 21.46
CA PRO A 165 -10.21 17.19 20.18
C PRO A 165 -9.83 18.12 19.03
N ASP A 166 -8.58 18.05 18.60
CA ASP A 166 -8.05 18.72 17.41
C ASP A 166 -7.65 17.72 16.32
N ILE A 167 -7.13 18.23 15.20
CA ILE A 167 -6.70 17.39 14.08
C ILE A 167 -5.59 16.42 14.50
N GLU A 168 -4.69 16.84 15.38
CA GLU A 168 -3.56 16.04 15.86
C GLU A 168 -4.01 14.89 16.78
N TYR A 169 -5.00 15.16 17.63
CA TYR A 169 -5.63 14.18 18.48
C TYR A 169 -6.28 13.06 17.64
N PHE A 170 -7.14 13.42 16.69
CA PHE A 170 -7.76 12.42 15.79
C PHE A 170 -6.74 11.68 14.93
N ARG A 171 -5.64 12.35 14.54
CA ARG A 171 -4.52 11.72 13.82
C ARG A 171 -3.85 10.64 14.66
N THR A 172 -3.57 10.94 15.92
CA THR A 172 -2.97 9.98 16.86
C THR A 172 -3.88 8.78 17.09
N LEU A 173 -5.20 9.01 17.24
CA LEU A 173 -6.18 7.94 17.37
C LEU A 173 -6.25 7.02 16.14
N ASN A 174 -6.32 7.60 14.94
CA ASN A 174 -6.38 6.83 13.70
C ASN A 174 -5.11 5.99 13.49
N ARG A 175 -3.93 6.54 13.81
CA ARG A 175 -2.66 5.78 13.75
C ARG A 175 -2.67 4.60 14.72
N ALA A 176 -3.08 4.82 15.97
CA ALA A 176 -3.18 3.76 16.95
C ALA A 176 -4.20 2.68 16.51
N PHE A 177 -5.32 3.08 15.91
CA PHE A 177 -6.31 2.15 15.38
C PHE A 177 -5.73 1.29 14.25
N ASP A 178 -5.09 1.92 13.25
CA ASP A 178 -4.48 1.22 12.11
C ASP A 178 -3.38 0.25 12.54
N GLU A 179 -2.55 0.64 13.52
CA GLU A 179 -1.50 -0.21 14.11
C GLU A 179 -2.12 -1.43 14.80
N VAL A 180 -3.06 -1.23 15.72
CA VAL A 180 -3.71 -2.33 16.44
C VAL A 180 -4.45 -3.24 15.47
N ALA A 181 -5.17 -2.70 14.49
CA ALA A 181 -5.90 -3.49 13.49
C ALA A 181 -4.93 -4.34 12.63
N THR A 182 -3.84 -3.75 12.16
CA THR A 182 -2.81 -4.45 11.36
C THR A 182 -2.12 -5.54 12.17
N TYR A 183 -1.71 -5.23 13.40
CA TYR A 183 -0.99 -6.17 14.26
C TYR A 183 -1.89 -7.33 14.68
N SER A 184 -3.18 -7.07 14.99
CA SER A 184 -4.15 -8.10 15.36
C SER A 184 -4.23 -9.23 14.35
N GLY A 185 -4.36 -8.91 13.06
CA GLY A 185 -4.43 -9.92 12.00
C GLY A 185 -3.13 -10.72 11.85
N ARG A 186 -1.97 -10.06 11.91
CA ARG A 186 -0.66 -10.71 11.76
C ARG A 186 -0.31 -11.61 12.93
N ILE A 187 -0.58 -11.17 14.15
CA ILE A 187 -0.37 -11.95 15.38
C ILE A 187 -1.35 -13.13 15.40
N PHE A 188 -2.62 -12.91 15.07
CA PHE A 188 -3.60 -13.99 14.95
C PHE A 188 -3.15 -15.08 13.98
N SER A 189 -2.61 -14.70 12.82
CA SER A 189 -2.07 -15.66 11.84
C SER A 189 -0.94 -16.54 12.43
N HIS A 190 -0.08 -15.98 13.29
CA HIS A 190 0.99 -16.72 13.96
C HIS A 190 0.49 -17.63 15.09
N LEU A 191 -0.50 -17.19 15.87
CA LEU A 191 -0.94 -17.88 17.08
C LEU A 191 -2.08 -18.87 16.85
N ARG A 192 -2.81 -18.78 15.74
CA ARG A 192 -3.98 -19.65 15.50
C ARG A 192 -3.60 -21.12 15.31
N THR A 193 -4.53 -21.99 15.67
CA THR A 193 -4.50 -23.41 15.32
C THR A 193 -5.01 -23.65 13.90
N ASN A 194 -4.79 -24.85 13.37
CA ASN A 194 -5.43 -25.29 12.12
C ASN A 194 -6.92 -25.63 12.31
N GLU A 195 -7.32 -25.97 13.54
CA GLU A 195 -8.72 -26.25 13.90
C GLU A 195 -9.53 -24.97 14.13
N PRO A 196 -10.87 -25.01 13.90
CA PRO A 196 -11.78 -23.92 14.26
C PRO A 196 -11.64 -23.50 15.74
N LEU A 197 -11.74 -22.21 16.00
CA LEU A 197 -11.56 -21.64 17.33
C LEU A 197 -12.65 -22.14 18.32
N LYS A 198 -12.21 -22.66 19.46
CA LYS A 198 -13.09 -22.96 20.60
C LYS A 198 -13.39 -21.68 21.36
N LEU A 199 -14.67 -21.35 21.53
CA LEU A 199 -15.11 -20.12 22.19
C LEU A 199 -15.36 -20.31 23.69
N ASN A 200 -15.49 -21.55 24.16
CA ASN A 200 -15.69 -21.91 25.56
C ASN A 200 -14.36 -21.99 26.34
N CYS A 201 -13.49 -21.00 26.18
CA CYS A 201 -12.24 -20.91 26.94
C CYS A 201 -12.40 -19.96 28.14
N ARG A 202 -11.53 -20.13 29.14
CA ARG A 202 -11.46 -19.22 30.29
C ARG A 202 -11.04 -17.82 29.82
N ILE A 203 -11.79 -16.82 30.27
CA ILE A 203 -11.53 -15.40 30.02
C ILE A 203 -11.54 -14.70 31.36
N ASP A 204 -10.41 -14.09 31.72
CA ASP A 204 -10.30 -13.25 32.91
C ASP A 204 -9.47 -12.01 32.60
N LYS A 205 -9.61 -11.01 33.47
CA LYS A 205 -9.07 -9.68 33.28
C LYS A 205 -7.54 -9.69 33.17
N GLU A 206 -6.87 -10.44 34.04
CA GLU A 206 -5.41 -10.51 34.10
C GLU A 206 -4.85 -11.17 32.83
N THR A 207 -5.45 -12.28 32.40
CA THR A 207 -5.05 -12.96 31.16
C THR A 207 -5.22 -12.05 29.95
N LEU A 208 -6.34 -11.34 29.82
CA LEU A 208 -6.57 -10.42 28.71
C LEU A 208 -5.56 -9.27 28.71
N LEU A 209 -5.33 -8.61 29.84
CA LEU A 209 -4.35 -7.52 29.93
C LEU A 209 -2.93 -7.98 29.59
N SER A 210 -2.60 -9.24 29.92
CA SER A 210 -1.31 -9.83 29.55
C SER A 210 -1.11 -9.96 28.03
N MET A 211 -2.18 -9.88 27.22
CA MET A 211 -2.07 -9.93 25.75
C MET A 211 -1.43 -8.67 25.17
N ARG A 212 -1.41 -7.55 25.90
CA ARG A 212 -0.76 -6.28 25.47
C ARG A 212 0.68 -6.50 25.01
N LYS A 213 1.42 -7.37 25.69
CA LYS A 213 2.82 -7.70 25.37
C LYS A 213 3.03 -8.16 23.92
N TYR A 214 2.02 -8.80 23.31
CA TYR A 214 2.09 -9.27 21.93
C TYR A 214 2.00 -8.11 20.92
N LEU A 215 1.19 -7.09 21.20
CA LEU A 215 1.15 -5.88 20.38
C LEU A 215 2.43 -5.06 20.55
N ASP A 216 2.92 -4.91 21.78
CA ASP A 216 4.15 -4.16 22.07
C ASP A 216 5.37 -4.80 21.36
N GLU A 217 5.50 -6.13 21.43
CA GLU A 217 6.55 -6.87 20.73
C GLU A 217 6.45 -6.74 19.21
N TRP A 218 5.22 -6.79 18.67
CA TRP A 218 5.01 -6.62 17.23
C TRP A 218 5.34 -5.20 16.77
N ASN A 219 5.06 -4.18 17.58
CA ASN A 219 5.40 -2.78 17.28
C ASN A 219 6.92 -2.57 17.15
N VAL A 220 7.70 -3.19 18.05
CA VAL A 220 9.17 -3.16 17.97
C VAL A 220 9.65 -3.92 16.72
N PHE A 221 9.06 -5.07 16.40
CA PHE A 221 9.38 -5.82 15.18
C PHE A 221 9.07 -5.06 13.88
N ASP A 222 7.96 -4.32 13.84
CA ASP A 222 7.62 -3.48 12.69
C ASP A 222 8.66 -2.36 12.50
N SER A 223 9.13 -1.77 13.59
CA SER A 223 10.23 -0.80 13.57
C SER A 223 11.54 -1.42 13.09
N LEU A 224 11.89 -2.63 13.55
CA LEU A 224 13.05 -3.40 13.04
C LEU A 224 12.95 -3.63 11.52
N SER A 225 11.75 -4.01 11.05
CA SER A 225 11.49 -4.22 9.63
C SER A 225 11.70 -2.95 8.80
N ARG A 226 11.26 -1.78 9.30
CA ARG A 226 11.49 -0.49 8.64
C ARG A 226 12.98 -0.12 8.60
N VAL A 227 13.69 -0.26 9.73
CA VAL A 227 15.15 -0.03 9.81
C VAL A 227 15.89 -0.92 8.80
N SER A 228 15.52 -2.20 8.73
CA SER A 228 16.07 -3.13 7.74
C SER A 228 15.78 -2.70 6.31
N ASP A 229 14.54 -2.29 5.99
CA ASP A 229 14.18 -1.84 4.64
C ASP A 229 14.90 -0.53 4.25
N PHE A 230 15.11 0.40 5.18
CA PHE A 230 15.93 1.59 4.95
C PHE A 230 17.36 1.22 4.61
N PHE A 231 17.99 0.36 5.43
CA PHE A 231 19.35 -0.10 5.20
C PHE A 231 19.45 -0.78 3.82
N ARG A 232 18.57 -1.74 3.54
CA ARG A 232 18.60 -2.59 2.34
C ARG A 232 18.30 -1.87 1.03
N LEU A 233 17.27 -1.03 1.02
CA LEU A 233 16.66 -0.52 -0.21
C LEU A 233 16.88 0.98 -0.41
N SER A 234 17.31 1.70 0.62
CA SER A 234 17.57 3.14 0.56
C SER A 234 19.04 3.50 0.75
N ASN A 235 19.94 2.50 0.76
CA ASN A 235 21.37 2.66 1.01
C ASN A 235 21.64 3.52 2.26
N ALA A 236 20.86 3.27 3.31
CA ALA A 236 21.00 4.00 4.56
C ALA A 236 22.28 3.57 5.30
N GLU A 237 22.87 4.49 6.07
CA GLU A 237 24.12 4.26 6.79
C GLU A 237 23.93 4.49 8.29
N PHE A 238 24.51 3.60 9.10
CA PHE A 238 24.53 3.74 10.55
C PHE A 238 25.72 4.62 10.98
N THR A 239 25.39 5.69 11.70
CA THR A 239 26.34 6.53 12.41
C THR A 239 26.24 6.25 13.91
N LYS A 240 27.33 5.81 14.55
CA LYS A 240 27.37 5.64 16.01
C LYS A 240 27.37 7.01 16.68
N LYS A 241 26.46 7.24 17.63
CA LYS A 241 26.37 8.49 18.41
C LYS A 241 27.01 8.35 19.79
N ASP A 242 26.80 7.22 20.43
CA ASP A 242 27.35 6.86 21.73
C ASP A 242 27.44 5.32 21.84
N ASN A 243 27.84 4.78 22.99
CA ASN A 243 27.71 3.36 23.29
C ASN A 243 26.26 2.90 23.08
N ASP A 244 26.12 1.85 22.29
CA ASP A 244 24.86 1.21 21.91
C ASP A 244 23.81 2.14 21.28
N THR A 245 24.21 3.34 20.83
CA THR A 245 23.29 4.31 20.22
C THR A 245 23.71 4.64 18.81
N TYR A 246 22.79 4.43 17.86
CA TYR A 246 23.02 4.65 16.43
C TYR A 246 21.97 5.58 15.83
N SER A 247 22.36 6.38 14.84
CA SER A 247 21.43 7.03 13.92
C SER A 247 21.54 6.38 12.54
N LEU A 248 20.41 6.13 11.92
CA LEU A 248 20.32 5.69 10.55
C LEU A 248 20.04 6.89 9.66
N ASP A 249 21.00 7.23 8.80
CA ASP A 249 20.88 8.35 7.88
C ASP A 249 20.52 7.85 6.48
N VAL A 250 19.56 8.53 5.85
CA VAL A 250 19.13 8.27 4.48
C VAL A 250 19.40 9.51 3.63
N ASN A 251 19.81 9.29 2.38
CA ASN A 251 19.97 10.38 1.42
C ASN A 251 18.65 11.17 1.26
N GLY A 252 18.76 12.49 1.06
CA GLY A 252 17.62 13.39 0.86
C GLY A 252 16.76 13.08 -0.37
N SER A 253 17.24 12.22 -1.28
CA SER A 253 16.50 11.69 -2.44
C SER A 253 16.09 10.22 -2.31
N CYS A 254 16.00 9.68 -1.08
CA CYS A 254 15.69 8.26 -0.89
C CYS A 254 14.28 7.89 -1.41
N LEU A 255 14.17 6.70 -2.01
CA LEU A 255 12.90 6.20 -2.57
C LEU A 255 11.84 5.93 -1.49
N TYR A 256 12.23 5.81 -0.22
CA TYR A 256 11.27 5.70 0.88
C TYR A 256 10.44 6.99 1.04
N GLN A 257 11.06 8.16 0.88
CA GLN A 257 10.32 9.43 0.88
C GLN A 257 9.30 9.45 -0.27
N ASP A 258 9.70 8.99 -1.46
CA ASP A 258 8.80 8.88 -2.61
C ASP A 258 7.63 7.92 -2.31
N TYR A 259 7.90 6.79 -1.67
CA TYR A 259 6.86 5.85 -1.23
C TYR A 259 5.86 6.51 -0.27
N GLU A 260 6.32 7.27 0.74
CA GLU A 260 5.41 7.96 1.66
C GLU A 260 4.63 9.09 0.95
N ILE A 261 5.25 9.83 0.03
CA ILE A 261 4.54 10.83 -0.80
C ILE A 261 3.43 10.15 -1.61
N ALA A 262 3.72 9.04 -2.28
CA ALA A 262 2.74 8.27 -3.03
C ALA A 262 1.57 7.80 -2.14
N ARG A 263 1.89 7.25 -0.97
CA ARG A 263 0.89 6.81 0.01
C ARG A 263 0.00 7.96 0.47
N ASN A 264 0.57 9.12 0.78
CA ASN A 264 -0.19 10.29 1.20
C ASN A 264 -1.10 10.82 0.09
N ARG A 265 -0.61 10.90 -1.15
CA ARG A 265 -1.44 11.23 -2.32
C ARG A 265 -2.63 10.28 -2.46
N LEU A 266 -2.47 8.98 -2.13
CA LEU A 266 -3.53 7.97 -2.21
C LEU A 266 -4.60 8.19 -1.16
N MET A 267 -4.18 8.43 0.07
CA MET A 267 -5.10 8.74 1.17
C MET A 267 -5.86 10.04 0.91
N MET A 268 -5.19 11.07 0.37
CA MET A 268 -5.83 12.32 0.00
C MET A 268 -6.88 12.12 -1.10
N ARG A 269 -6.62 11.27 -2.10
CA ARG A 269 -7.63 10.97 -3.14
C ARG A 269 -8.85 10.28 -2.54
N GLU A 270 -8.65 9.29 -1.68
CA GLU A 270 -9.75 8.59 -0.99
C GLU A 270 -10.65 9.58 -0.22
N SER A 271 -10.04 10.49 0.56
CA SER A 271 -10.74 11.52 1.34
C SER A 271 -11.48 12.51 0.44
N ASN A 272 -10.85 12.95 -0.66
CA ASN A 272 -11.48 13.84 -1.63
C ASN A 272 -12.69 13.17 -2.29
N LEU A 273 -12.55 11.92 -2.74
CA LEU A 273 -13.66 11.16 -3.30
C LEU A 273 -14.80 11.00 -2.29
N TYR A 274 -14.49 10.70 -1.02
CA TYR A 274 -15.51 10.60 0.03
C TYR A 274 -16.27 11.92 0.19
N SER A 275 -15.56 13.04 0.26
CA SER A 275 -16.14 14.38 0.35
C SER A 275 -17.00 14.73 -0.88
N GLU A 276 -16.52 14.45 -2.09
CA GLU A 276 -17.26 14.68 -3.33
C GLU A 276 -18.61 13.94 -3.35
N MET A 277 -18.68 12.74 -2.76
CA MET A 277 -19.88 11.90 -2.77
C MET A 277 -20.86 12.21 -1.63
N HIS A 278 -20.35 12.67 -0.49
CA HIS A 278 -21.16 12.91 0.71
C HIS A 278 -21.58 14.36 0.88
N THR A 279 -20.91 15.32 0.23
CA THR A 279 -21.36 16.72 0.24
C THR A 279 -22.71 16.88 -0.47
N SER A 280 -23.50 17.86 -0.03
CA SER A 280 -24.72 18.32 -0.72
C SER A 280 -24.41 19.17 -1.95
N SER A 281 -23.17 19.14 -2.44
CA SER A 281 -22.75 19.87 -3.63
C SER A 281 -23.56 19.44 -4.86
N LYS A 282 -23.70 20.34 -5.84
CA LYS A 282 -24.32 20.05 -7.15
C LYS A 282 -23.66 18.84 -7.82
N LYS A 283 -22.35 18.66 -7.62
CA LYS A 283 -21.57 17.51 -8.10
C LYS A 283 -21.95 16.22 -7.37
N GLY A 284 -22.00 16.22 -6.03
CA GLY A 284 -22.41 15.05 -5.25
C GLY A 284 -23.85 14.63 -5.55
N LEU A 285 -24.76 15.58 -5.74
CA LEU A 285 -26.14 15.32 -6.17
C LEU A 285 -26.20 14.70 -7.57
N LYS A 286 -25.49 15.28 -8.56
CA LYS A 286 -25.40 14.71 -9.92
C LYS A 286 -24.82 13.30 -9.91
N LEU A 287 -23.79 13.04 -9.11
CA LEU A 287 -23.16 11.73 -9.02
C LEU A 287 -24.10 10.70 -8.38
N ARG A 288 -24.82 11.06 -7.32
CA ARG A 288 -25.84 10.18 -6.71
C ARG A 288 -27.00 9.89 -7.68
N GLN A 289 -27.43 10.89 -8.44
CA GLN A 289 -28.47 10.72 -9.45
C GLN A 289 -28.00 9.85 -10.62
N TRP A 290 -26.75 10.04 -11.06
CA TRP A 290 -26.08 9.20 -12.05
C TRP A 290 -26.01 7.74 -11.58
N ALA A 291 -25.56 7.51 -10.36
CA ALA A 291 -25.43 6.18 -9.77
C ALA A 291 -26.77 5.46 -9.65
N LYS A 292 -27.84 6.17 -9.28
CA LYS A 292 -29.20 5.60 -9.15
C LYS A 292 -29.69 4.90 -10.43
N ASN A 293 -29.26 5.36 -11.59
CA ASN A 293 -29.72 4.85 -12.88
C ASN A 293 -28.81 3.77 -13.48
N ARG A 294 -27.62 3.53 -12.91
CA ARG A 294 -26.59 2.65 -13.48
C ARG A 294 -26.07 1.59 -12.52
N MET A 295 -26.17 1.82 -11.22
CA MET A 295 -25.73 0.89 -10.20
C MET A 295 -26.90 0.06 -9.63
N PRO A 296 -26.63 -1.13 -9.07
CA PRO A 296 -27.66 -1.92 -8.42
C PRO A 296 -28.36 -1.17 -7.28
N SER A 297 -29.69 -1.25 -7.25
CA SER A 297 -30.54 -0.53 -6.30
C SER A 297 -30.39 -0.95 -4.84
N TYR A 298 -29.77 -2.11 -4.58
CA TYR A 298 -29.48 -2.59 -3.23
C TYR A 298 -28.29 -1.88 -2.56
N LEU A 299 -27.50 -1.11 -3.32
CA LEU A 299 -26.37 -0.36 -2.76
C LEU A 299 -26.88 0.89 -2.02
N ASN A 300 -26.50 0.99 -0.76
CA ASN A 300 -26.65 2.21 0.04
C ASN A 300 -25.62 3.28 -0.41
N PRO A 301 -25.68 4.53 0.12
CA PRO A 301 -24.71 5.58 -0.24
C PRO A 301 -23.24 5.19 -0.02
N GLU A 302 -22.92 4.49 1.06
CA GLU A 302 -21.56 4.00 1.37
C GLU A 302 -21.08 2.93 0.38
N GLY A 303 -21.99 2.09 -0.11
CA GLY A 303 -21.76 1.08 -1.13
C GLY A 303 -21.54 1.71 -2.51
N ILE A 304 -22.26 2.79 -2.83
CA ILE A 304 -22.00 3.60 -4.04
C ILE A 304 -20.60 4.23 -3.94
N TYR A 305 -20.25 4.82 -2.79
CA TYR A 305 -18.90 5.35 -2.55
C TYR A 305 -17.81 4.29 -2.70
N SER A 306 -17.98 3.15 -2.04
CA SER A 306 -17.01 2.05 -2.08
C SER A 306 -16.86 1.47 -3.49
N SER A 307 -17.94 1.45 -4.27
CA SER A 307 -17.92 1.02 -5.68
C SER A 307 -17.13 2.00 -6.54
N HIS A 308 -17.37 3.30 -6.42
CA HIS A 308 -16.57 4.31 -7.11
C HIS A 308 -15.10 4.25 -6.73
N HIS A 309 -14.80 4.12 -5.44
CA HIS A 309 -13.43 4.01 -4.96
C HIS A 309 -12.76 2.73 -5.49
N LEU A 310 -13.48 1.62 -5.53
CA LEU A 310 -12.99 0.37 -6.13
C LEU A 310 -12.73 0.52 -7.62
N SER A 311 -13.61 1.17 -8.36
CA SER A 311 -13.44 1.48 -9.78
C SER A 311 -12.17 2.31 -10.04
N GLU A 312 -11.86 3.30 -9.19
CA GLU A 312 -10.61 4.07 -9.29
C GLU A 312 -9.37 3.19 -9.06
N LEU A 313 -9.38 2.34 -8.02
CA LEU A 313 -8.23 1.51 -7.68
C LEU A 313 -8.05 0.30 -8.62
N GLU A 314 -9.13 -0.22 -9.18
CA GLU A 314 -9.13 -1.27 -10.19
C GLU A 314 -8.95 -0.76 -11.62
N ASN A 315 -8.98 0.56 -11.83
CA ASN A 315 -8.76 1.21 -13.13
C ASN A 315 -9.80 0.84 -14.19
N MET A 316 -11.06 0.80 -13.77
CA MET A 316 -12.21 0.49 -14.62
C MET A 316 -13.28 1.59 -14.50
N SER A 317 -14.22 1.67 -15.44
CA SER A 317 -15.42 2.50 -15.26
C SER A 317 -16.26 1.92 -14.11
N PRO A 318 -17.02 2.72 -13.35
CA PRO A 318 -17.97 2.13 -12.42
C PRO A 318 -19.01 1.26 -13.14
N ASP A 319 -19.33 1.56 -14.41
CA ASP A 319 -20.20 0.73 -15.25
C ASP A 319 -19.63 -0.68 -15.52
N ASP A 320 -18.31 -0.87 -15.36
CA ASP A 320 -17.64 -2.16 -15.59
C ASP A 320 -17.60 -3.04 -14.32
N LEU A 321 -18.10 -2.56 -13.18
CA LEU A 321 -18.12 -3.32 -11.91
C LEU A 321 -19.15 -4.48 -11.88
N HIS A 322 -19.84 -4.70 -13.01
CA HIS A 322 -20.59 -5.93 -13.25
C HIS A 322 -19.66 -7.13 -13.53
N GLU A 323 -18.38 -6.89 -13.86
CA GLU A 323 -17.36 -7.92 -14.03
C GLU A 323 -17.27 -8.83 -12.80
N GLU A 324 -16.99 -10.11 -13.03
CA GLU A 324 -16.91 -11.11 -11.98
C GLU A 324 -15.47 -11.44 -11.59
N TYR A 325 -15.16 -11.26 -10.31
CA TYR A 325 -13.94 -11.77 -9.71
C TYR A 325 -14.31 -12.96 -8.83
N GLY A 326 -13.78 -14.15 -9.16
CA GLY A 326 -14.08 -15.37 -8.41
C GLY A 326 -15.55 -15.81 -8.51
N ASN A 327 -16.18 -15.57 -9.66
CA ASN A 327 -17.60 -15.86 -9.96
C ASN A 327 -18.58 -15.09 -9.06
N VAL A 328 -18.21 -13.86 -8.69
CA VAL A 328 -19.01 -12.91 -7.93
C VAL A 328 -18.75 -11.53 -8.53
N SER A 329 -19.81 -10.80 -8.89
CA SER A 329 -19.67 -9.44 -9.42
C SER A 329 -19.04 -8.49 -8.41
N LEU A 330 -18.27 -7.51 -8.86
CA LEU A 330 -17.61 -6.53 -7.98
C LEU A 330 -18.62 -5.73 -7.13
N TYR A 331 -19.80 -5.43 -7.66
CA TYR A 331 -20.88 -4.84 -6.84
C TYR A 331 -21.33 -5.74 -5.69
N ASN A 332 -21.42 -7.05 -5.89
CA ASN A 332 -21.79 -7.99 -4.83
C ASN A 332 -20.69 -8.13 -3.78
N TRP A 333 -19.42 -8.07 -4.19
CA TRP A 333 -18.28 -7.98 -3.26
C TRP A 333 -18.37 -6.77 -2.35
N VAL A 334 -18.56 -5.58 -2.93
CA VAL A 334 -18.71 -4.33 -2.19
C VAL A 334 -19.90 -4.40 -1.24
N HIS A 335 -21.06 -4.84 -1.74
CA HIS A 335 -22.27 -4.95 -0.95
C HIS A 335 -22.12 -5.88 0.25
N ALA A 336 -21.52 -7.06 0.04
CA ALA A 336 -21.31 -8.02 1.11
C ALA A 336 -20.43 -7.45 2.23
N TYR A 337 -19.31 -6.84 1.87
CA TYR A 337 -18.40 -6.27 2.86
C TYR A 337 -19.07 -5.10 3.60
N GLN A 338 -19.77 -4.22 2.87
CA GLN A 338 -20.50 -3.10 3.49
C GLN A 338 -21.61 -3.57 4.44
N CYS A 339 -22.30 -4.67 4.14
CA CYS A 339 -23.25 -5.27 5.09
C CYS A 339 -22.58 -5.65 6.42
N LEU A 340 -21.33 -6.14 6.39
CA LEU A 340 -20.58 -6.45 7.61
C LEU A 340 -20.15 -5.19 8.36
N VAL A 341 -19.72 -4.13 7.64
CA VAL A 341 -19.38 -2.82 8.21
C VAL A 341 -20.60 -2.22 8.92
N GLU A 342 -21.77 -2.21 8.27
CA GLU A 342 -23.02 -1.73 8.86
C GLU A 342 -23.39 -2.49 10.14
N LEU A 343 -23.40 -3.82 10.06
CA LEU A 343 -23.73 -4.68 11.20
C LEU A 343 -22.78 -4.41 12.38
N SER A 344 -21.50 -4.21 12.08
CA SER A 344 -20.47 -3.93 13.08
C SER A 344 -20.65 -2.54 13.71
N LYS A 345 -20.94 -1.51 12.92
CA LYS A 345 -21.28 -0.16 13.40
C LYS A 345 -22.52 -0.17 14.31
N GLU A 346 -23.55 -0.94 13.95
CA GLU A 346 -24.74 -1.12 14.78
C GLU A 346 -24.40 -1.76 16.14
N GLU A 347 -23.54 -2.78 16.15
CA GLU A 347 -23.12 -3.46 17.38
C GLU A 347 -22.32 -2.52 18.29
N LEU A 348 -21.39 -1.75 17.74
CA LEU A 348 -20.67 -0.73 18.50
C LEU A 348 -21.59 0.35 19.08
N ARG A 349 -22.57 0.84 18.31
CA ARG A 349 -23.56 1.82 18.81
C ARG A 349 -24.35 1.26 20.01
N LYS A 350 -24.77 -0.01 19.97
CA LYS A 350 -25.42 -0.67 21.11
C LYS A 350 -24.48 -0.76 22.31
N ARG A 351 -23.22 -1.13 22.08
CA ARG A 351 -22.18 -1.23 23.11
C ARG A 351 -21.95 0.12 23.81
N PHE A 352 -21.74 1.19 23.05
CA PHE A 352 -21.46 2.53 23.60
C PHE A 352 -22.67 3.19 24.25
N SER A 353 -23.89 2.84 23.82
CA SER A 353 -25.12 3.34 24.43
C SER A 353 -25.55 2.59 25.70
N SER A 354 -24.92 1.46 26.01
CA SER A 354 -25.23 0.64 27.19
C SER A 354 -25.28 1.49 28.48
N LYS A 355 -26.23 1.14 29.36
CA LYS A 355 -26.38 1.72 30.70
C LYS A 355 -25.80 0.83 31.80
N LYS A 356 -25.43 -0.41 31.46
CA LYS A 356 -24.90 -1.41 32.39
C LYS A 356 -23.49 -1.83 31.96
N PRO A 357 -22.64 -2.25 32.91
CA PRO A 357 -21.36 -2.87 32.58
C PRO A 357 -21.54 -4.03 31.61
N ILE A 358 -20.74 -4.04 30.55
CA ILE A 358 -20.73 -5.10 29.54
C ILE A 358 -20.00 -6.30 30.15
N PRO A 359 -20.61 -7.49 30.20
CA PRO A 359 -19.94 -8.67 30.74
C PRO A 359 -18.71 -9.06 29.93
N LEU A 360 -17.74 -9.68 30.61
CA LEU A 360 -16.56 -10.26 29.99
C LEU A 360 -16.89 -11.65 29.40
N GLN A 361 -17.73 -11.67 28.38
CA GLN A 361 -18.22 -12.88 27.72
C GLN A 361 -18.04 -12.76 26.20
N VAL A 362 -17.66 -13.84 25.52
CA VAL A 362 -17.29 -13.81 24.10
C VAL A 362 -18.40 -13.23 23.22
N ASP A 363 -19.64 -13.66 23.43
CA ASP A 363 -20.83 -13.27 22.66
C ASP A 363 -21.27 -11.82 22.89
N ARG A 364 -20.70 -11.14 23.88
CA ARG A 364 -20.89 -9.69 24.11
C ARG A 364 -19.91 -8.82 23.32
N TRP A 365 -18.79 -9.41 22.90
CA TRP A 365 -17.70 -8.70 22.23
C TRP A 365 -17.58 -9.06 20.75
N LEU A 366 -17.82 -10.32 20.39
CA LEU A 366 -17.78 -10.82 19.03
C LEU A 366 -19.18 -11.07 18.49
N ILE A 367 -19.37 -10.85 17.18
CA ILE A 367 -20.59 -11.28 16.50
C ILE A 367 -20.42 -12.74 16.09
N ILE A 368 -21.16 -13.64 16.75
CA ILE A 368 -21.08 -15.08 16.52
C ILE A 368 -22.37 -15.56 15.87
N LYS A 369 -22.27 -16.28 14.74
CA LYS A 369 -23.42 -16.91 14.09
C LYS A 369 -23.01 -18.24 13.44
N SER A 370 -23.95 -19.18 13.34
CA SER A 370 -23.80 -20.32 12.45
C SER A 370 -23.65 -19.88 11.00
N ARG A 371 -23.07 -20.72 10.15
CA ARG A 371 -22.94 -20.43 8.71
C ARG A 371 -24.30 -20.16 8.05
N GLU A 372 -25.34 -20.89 8.46
CA GLU A 372 -26.70 -20.73 7.95
C GLU A 372 -27.35 -19.40 8.38
N ASN A 373 -27.03 -18.92 9.58
CA ASN A 373 -27.46 -17.60 10.03
C ASN A 373 -26.72 -16.47 9.31
N TRP A 374 -25.45 -16.64 8.95
CA TRP A 374 -24.72 -15.71 8.06
C TRP A 374 -25.29 -15.72 6.65
N LEU A 375 -25.62 -16.89 6.11
CA LEU A 375 -26.28 -17.03 4.82
C LEU A 375 -27.63 -16.30 4.81
N SER A 376 -28.44 -16.56 5.83
CA SER A 376 -29.74 -15.89 6.03
C SER A 376 -29.60 -14.37 6.18
N PHE A 377 -28.52 -13.89 6.82
CA PHE A 377 -28.23 -12.47 6.93
C PHE A 377 -28.01 -11.82 5.55
N PHE A 378 -27.16 -12.39 4.71
CA PHE A 378 -26.91 -11.84 3.37
C PHE A 378 -28.13 -11.94 2.45
N LYS A 379 -28.90 -13.03 2.53
CA LYS A 379 -30.17 -13.18 1.79
C LYS A 379 -31.15 -12.06 2.13
N ARG A 380 -31.32 -11.74 3.42
CA ARG A 380 -32.17 -10.63 3.87
C ARG A 380 -31.68 -9.25 3.40
N LYS A 381 -30.38 -9.13 3.11
CA LYS A 381 -29.78 -7.92 2.52
C LYS A 381 -29.84 -7.90 0.98
N GLY A 382 -30.60 -8.82 0.37
CA GLY A 382 -30.85 -8.82 -1.07
C GLY A 382 -29.83 -9.60 -1.91
N MET A 383 -28.95 -10.39 -1.28
CA MET A 383 -27.97 -11.21 -1.99
C MET A 383 -28.54 -12.58 -2.38
N ALA A 384 -28.24 -13.04 -3.59
CA ALA A 384 -28.55 -14.40 -4.02
C ALA A 384 -27.83 -15.44 -3.15
N GLU A 385 -28.46 -16.60 -2.92
CA GLU A 385 -27.96 -17.60 -1.98
C GLU A 385 -26.61 -18.19 -2.39
N ASP A 386 -26.44 -18.49 -3.67
CA ASP A 386 -25.20 -19.04 -4.23
C ASP A 386 -24.04 -18.02 -4.12
N VAL A 387 -24.31 -16.73 -4.39
CA VAL A 387 -23.36 -15.64 -4.23
C VAL A 387 -22.98 -15.48 -2.75
N ALA A 388 -23.96 -15.49 -1.84
CA ALA A 388 -23.70 -15.39 -0.40
C ALA A 388 -22.84 -16.56 0.12
N LYS A 389 -23.09 -17.79 -0.34
CA LYS A 389 -22.25 -18.96 0.00
C LYS A 389 -20.80 -18.76 -0.45
N LYS A 390 -20.58 -18.30 -1.69
CA LYS A 390 -19.24 -18.00 -2.21
C LYS A 390 -18.55 -16.94 -1.36
N VAL A 391 -19.20 -15.80 -1.12
CA VAL A 391 -18.62 -14.68 -0.36
C VAL A 391 -18.26 -15.09 1.06
N ILE A 392 -19.15 -15.82 1.77
CA ILE A 392 -18.83 -16.35 3.11
C ILE A 392 -17.57 -17.22 3.06
N GLY A 393 -17.43 -18.07 2.03
CA GLY A 393 -16.25 -18.90 1.84
C GLY A 393 -14.97 -18.09 1.70
N TYR A 394 -14.98 -17.08 0.83
CA TYR A 394 -13.82 -16.21 0.59
C TYR A 394 -13.47 -15.32 1.79
N PHE A 395 -14.47 -14.78 2.49
CA PHE A 395 -14.30 -13.97 3.70
C PHE A 395 -13.87 -14.79 4.93
N THR A 396 -13.88 -16.13 4.86
CA THR A 396 -13.39 -16.97 5.96
C THR A 396 -11.86 -16.99 5.99
N PHE A 397 -11.29 -16.61 7.13
CA PHE A 397 -9.85 -16.60 7.36
C PHE A 397 -9.26 -18.01 7.26
N ASN A 398 -8.14 -18.14 6.53
CA ASN A 398 -7.38 -19.39 6.39
C ASN A 398 -5.88 -19.11 6.17
N SER A 399 -5.09 -20.14 5.85
CA SER A 399 -3.64 -20.01 5.65
C SER A 399 -3.22 -19.13 4.47
N LYS A 400 -4.15 -18.82 3.56
CA LYS A 400 -3.92 -17.91 2.43
C LYS A 400 -4.38 -16.48 2.72
N SER A 401 -5.01 -16.23 3.87
CA SER A 401 -5.44 -14.88 4.25
C SER A 401 -4.26 -14.01 4.64
N HIS A 402 -4.34 -12.72 4.30
CA HIS A 402 -3.32 -11.76 4.69
C HIS A 402 -3.56 -11.24 6.12
N ASP A 403 -4.81 -10.86 6.44
CA ASP A 403 -5.19 -10.32 7.74
C ASP A 403 -6.71 -10.50 8.01
N LEU A 404 -7.22 -9.86 9.07
CA LEU A 404 -8.63 -9.93 9.46
C LEU A 404 -9.50 -8.87 8.78
N ASN A 405 -8.92 -7.93 8.02
CA ASN A 405 -9.69 -7.03 7.17
C ASN A 405 -10.04 -7.74 5.86
N ASP A 406 -9.09 -8.44 5.22
CA ASP A 406 -9.36 -9.12 3.95
C ASP A 406 -10.31 -10.33 4.12
N CYS A 407 -10.17 -11.05 5.23
CA CYS A 407 -10.98 -12.22 5.59
C CYS A 407 -11.62 -12.03 6.98
N PRO A 408 -12.76 -11.32 7.05
CA PRO A 408 -13.33 -10.86 8.32
C PRO A 408 -13.96 -11.94 9.20
N PHE A 409 -14.18 -13.15 8.67
CA PHE A 409 -14.75 -14.25 9.43
C PHE A 409 -13.67 -15.17 9.99
N ILE A 410 -13.67 -15.33 11.32
CA ILE A 410 -12.85 -16.31 12.02
C ILE A 410 -13.67 -17.61 12.17
N PRO A 411 -13.16 -18.77 11.72
CA PRO A 411 -13.84 -20.04 11.92
C PRO A 411 -13.86 -20.43 13.41
N CYS A 412 -15.04 -20.80 13.92
CA CYS A 412 -15.23 -21.33 15.26
C CYS A 412 -16.04 -22.64 15.23
N VAL A 413 -15.99 -23.42 16.31
CA VAL A 413 -16.60 -24.78 16.35
C VAL A 413 -18.08 -24.78 15.90
N ASP A 414 -18.84 -23.74 16.26
CA ASP A 414 -20.28 -23.64 15.98
C ASP A 414 -20.62 -22.65 14.85
N GLY A 415 -19.64 -22.24 14.04
CA GLY A 415 -19.88 -21.36 12.90
C GLY A 415 -18.73 -20.40 12.59
N LEU A 416 -19.07 -19.11 12.49
CA LEU A 416 -18.12 -18.05 12.19
C LEU A 416 -18.34 -16.89 13.17
N CYS A 417 -17.25 -16.31 13.65
CA CYS A 417 -17.28 -15.08 14.42
C CYS A 417 -16.55 -13.94 13.70
N LEU A 418 -16.88 -12.71 14.09
CA LEU A 418 -16.36 -11.47 13.53
C LEU A 418 -16.09 -10.47 14.67
N MET A 419 -15.03 -9.68 14.52
CA MET A 419 -14.62 -8.59 15.42
C MET A 419 -15.29 -7.27 14.98
N PRO A 420 -16.39 -6.83 15.62
CA PRO A 420 -17.11 -5.65 15.16
C PRO A 420 -16.30 -4.36 15.25
N ALA A 421 -15.43 -4.17 16.25
CA ALA A 421 -14.62 -2.95 16.32
C ALA A 421 -13.67 -2.82 15.12
N LEU A 422 -13.02 -3.92 14.74
CA LEU A 422 -12.13 -3.97 13.58
C LEU A 422 -12.91 -3.64 12.30
N ILE A 423 -14.03 -4.34 12.07
CA ILE A 423 -14.77 -4.26 10.81
C ILE A 423 -15.56 -2.95 10.65
N ALA A 424 -16.01 -2.32 11.74
CA ALA A 424 -16.75 -1.07 11.67
C ALA A 424 -15.95 0.10 11.03
N HIS A 425 -14.62 0.03 11.09
CA HIS A 425 -13.71 1.04 10.55
C HIS A 425 -12.95 0.57 9.30
N SER A 426 -13.11 -0.69 8.86
CA SER A 426 -12.47 -1.19 7.66
C SER A 426 -13.02 -0.51 6.39
N SER A 427 -12.12 -0.20 5.46
CA SER A 427 -12.49 0.21 4.09
C SER A 427 -12.84 -1.03 3.27
N ALA A 428 -14.08 -1.14 2.79
CA ALA A 428 -14.53 -2.25 1.96
C ALA A 428 -13.62 -2.42 0.73
N THR A 429 -13.29 -1.30 0.07
CA THR A 429 -12.43 -1.29 -1.11
C THR A 429 -11.04 -1.85 -0.83
N ARG A 430 -10.35 -1.35 0.21
CA ARG A 430 -8.99 -1.81 0.54
C ARG A 430 -8.97 -3.28 0.98
N SER A 431 -9.98 -3.68 1.74
CA SER A 431 -10.14 -5.06 2.22
C SER A 431 -10.34 -6.03 1.04
N LEU A 432 -11.17 -5.65 0.06
CA LEU A 432 -11.38 -6.44 -1.16
C LEU A 432 -10.12 -6.51 -2.03
N MET A 433 -9.39 -5.40 -2.22
CA MET A 433 -8.12 -5.43 -2.95
C MET A 433 -7.10 -6.37 -2.31
N SER A 434 -7.01 -6.34 -0.97
CA SER A 434 -6.17 -7.27 -0.21
C SER A 434 -6.62 -8.71 -0.43
N LEU A 435 -7.93 -8.98 -0.35
CA LEU A 435 -8.53 -10.30 -0.56
C LEU A 435 -8.25 -10.86 -1.96
N PHE A 436 -8.43 -10.04 -3.01
CA PHE A 436 -8.19 -10.46 -4.38
C PHE A 436 -6.74 -10.87 -4.59
N GLY A 437 -5.80 -10.16 -3.96
CA GLY A 437 -4.38 -10.50 -3.96
C GLY A 437 -4.08 -11.77 -3.15
N SER A 438 -4.55 -11.85 -1.90
CA SER A 438 -4.21 -12.95 -0.98
C SER A 438 -4.79 -14.30 -1.44
N LYS A 439 -6.02 -14.29 -1.95
CA LYS A 439 -6.68 -15.49 -2.51
C LYS A 439 -6.30 -15.78 -3.95
N LYS A 440 -5.48 -14.94 -4.59
CA LYS A 440 -5.09 -15.04 -6.01
C LYS A 440 -6.31 -15.12 -6.94
N ILE A 441 -7.34 -14.32 -6.65
CA ILE A 441 -8.54 -14.25 -7.50
C ILE A 441 -8.12 -13.58 -8.83
N SER A 442 -8.49 -14.20 -9.95
CA SER A 442 -8.12 -13.70 -11.28
C SER A 442 -8.70 -12.31 -11.53
N GLN A 443 -7.87 -11.42 -12.08
CA GLN A 443 -8.22 -10.05 -12.47
C GLN A 443 -7.89 -9.83 -13.96
N ALA A 444 -8.07 -10.85 -14.78
CA ALA A 444 -7.57 -10.88 -16.16
C ALA A 444 -8.06 -9.71 -17.04
N GLY A 445 -9.27 -9.19 -16.79
CA GLY A 445 -9.81 -8.05 -17.53
C GLY A 445 -9.19 -6.68 -17.18
N LYS A 446 -8.45 -6.57 -16.09
CA LYS A 446 -7.99 -5.28 -15.52
C LYS A 446 -7.11 -4.45 -16.48
N GLY A 447 -6.23 -5.11 -17.24
CA GLY A 447 -5.39 -4.43 -18.24
C GLY A 447 -6.24 -3.77 -19.33
N ARG A 448 -7.13 -4.56 -19.93
CA ARG A 448 -8.07 -4.11 -20.97
C ARG A 448 -8.96 -2.95 -20.51
N PHE A 449 -9.52 -2.99 -19.29
CA PHE A 449 -10.35 -1.90 -18.79
C PHE A 449 -9.54 -0.61 -18.61
N HIS A 450 -8.30 -0.72 -18.14
CA HIS A 450 -7.41 0.43 -18.00
C HIS A 450 -7.11 1.08 -19.35
N GLU A 451 -6.76 0.29 -20.37
CA GLU A 451 -6.52 0.75 -21.75
C GLU A 451 -7.75 1.46 -22.33
N GLN A 452 -8.93 0.85 -22.22
CA GLN A 452 -10.17 1.44 -22.73
C GLN A 452 -10.52 2.75 -22.02
N GLN A 453 -10.38 2.80 -20.68
CA GLN A 453 -10.67 4.00 -19.91
C GLN A 453 -9.69 5.13 -20.24
N PHE A 454 -8.40 4.80 -20.36
CA PHE A 454 -7.37 5.77 -20.72
C PHE A 454 -7.66 6.38 -22.09
N LEU A 455 -7.92 5.54 -23.10
CA LEU A 455 -8.22 5.99 -24.46
C LEU A 455 -9.47 6.89 -24.52
N ARG A 456 -10.52 6.54 -23.75
CA ARG A 456 -11.72 7.38 -23.63
C ARG A 456 -11.39 8.75 -23.03
N GLN A 457 -10.56 8.82 -21.99
CA GLN A 457 -10.18 10.07 -21.34
C GLN A 457 -9.35 10.98 -22.28
N VAL A 458 -8.39 10.41 -23.01
CA VAL A 458 -7.57 11.14 -23.97
C VAL A 458 -8.43 11.72 -25.10
N ARG A 459 -9.32 10.89 -25.69
CA ARG A 459 -10.23 11.35 -26.75
C ARG A 459 -11.24 12.39 -26.26
N ALA A 460 -11.75 12.25 -25.04
CA ALA A 460 -12.63 13.25 -24.43
C ALA A 460 -11.95 14.60 -24.17
N ALA A 461 -10.61 14.61 -24.05
CA ALA A 461 -9.80 15.82 -23.97
C ALA A 461 -9.54 16.48 -25.35
N GLY A 462 -10.08 15.91 -26.44
CA GLY A 462 -9.89 16.41 -27.81
C GLY A 462 -8.59 15.95 -28.48
N ILE A 463 -7.84 15.04 -27.86
CA ILE A 463 -6.59 14.52 -28.41
C ILE A 463 -6.88 13.31 -29.31
N LYS A 464 -6.33 13.32 -30.53
CA LYS A 464 -6.36 12.14 -31.40
C LYS A 464 -5.49 11.04 -30.78
N ALA A 465 -6.06 9.86 -30.56
CA ALA A 465 -5.37 8.73 -29.97
C ALA A 465 -5.92 7.39 -30.45
N SER A 466 -5.04 6.40 -30.61
CA SER A 466 -5.40 5.03 -31.01
C SER A 466 -4.39 4.00 -30.50
N PRO A 467 -4.80 2.77 -30.14
CA PRO A 467 -3.88 1.65 -30.00
C PRO A 467 -3.31 1.23 -31.36
N ILE A 468 -2.11 0.65 -31.39
CA ILE A 468 -1.52 0.11 -32.61
C ILE A 468 -1.06 -1.34 -32.36
N GLU A 469 -1.68 -2.29 -33.05
CA GLU A 469 -1.48 -3.73 -32.83
C GLU A 469 -1.12 -4.50 -34.11
N THR A 470 -0.75 -3.79 -35.18
CA THR A 470 -0.54 -4.37 -36.52
C THR A 470 0.48 -5.51 -36.52
N HIS A 471 1.50 -5.45 -35.64
CA HIS A 471 2.52 -6.48 -35.51
C HIS A 471 2.54 -7.09 -34.10
N ALA A 472 2.37 -8.42 -34.01
CA ALA A 472 2.20 -9.15 -32.75
C ALA A 472 3.31 -8.94 -31.70
N ASN A 473 4.54 -8.65 -32.11
CA ASN A 473 5.67 -8.46 -31.20
C ASN A 473 5.87 -6.99 -30.74
N PHE A 474 5.08 -6.07 -31.28
CA PHE A 474 5.20 -4.62 -31.09
C PHE A 474 3.82 -3.97 -30.86
N GLN A 475 3.04 -4.53 -29.94
CA GLN A 475 1.79 -3.87 -29.52
C GLN A 475 2.12 -2.53 -28.84
N CYS A 476 1.46 -1.46 -29.25
CA CYS A 476 1.50 -0.17 -28.58
C CYS A 476 0.12 0.14 -28.00
N ASP A 477 0.04 0.23 -26.67
CA ASP A 477 -1.22 0.41 -25.96
C ASP A 477 -1.95 1.69 -26.40
N CYS A 478 -1.20 2.77 -26.66
CA CYS A 478 -1.76 4.00 -27.22
C CYS A 478 -0.68 4.87 -27.88
N VAL A 479 -0.97 5.40 -29.06
CA VAL A 479 -0.25 6.54 -29.65
C VAL A 479 -1.18 7.76 -29.62
N MET A 480 -0.65 8.91 -29.22
CA MET A 480 -1.37 10.18 -29.22
C MET A 480 -0.71 11.17 -30.19
N LEU A 481 -1.52 12.07 -30.76
CA LEU A 481 -1.06 13.17 -31.61
C LEU A 481 -1.44 14.52 -30.99
N ILE A 482 -0.44 15.33 -30.65
CA ILE A 482 -0.60 16.69 -30.09
C ILE A 482 0.33 17.63 -30.87
N ASP A 483 -0.20 18.68 -31.51
CA ASP A 483 0.57 19.65 -32.30
C ASP A 483 1.52 19.04 -33.34
N ASP A 484 1.11 17.93 -33.99
CA ASP A 484 1.95 17.10 -34.88
C ASP A 484 3.15 16.40 -34.22
N HIS A 485 3.17 16.30 -32.89
CA HIS A 485 4.08 15.43 -32.15
C HIS A 485 3.44 14.07 -31.87
N LEU A 486 4.22 13.00 -31.99
CA LEU A 486 3.82 11.65 -31.60
C LEU A 486 4.18 11.41 -30.14
N ILE A 487 3.23 10.84 -29.39
CA ILE A 487 3.45 10.39 -28.03
C ILE A 487 3.12 8.90 -27.95
N PHE A 488 4.15 8.06 -27.87
CA PHE A 488 4.00 6.62 -27.62
C PHE A 488 3.73 6.40 -26.14
N THR A 489 2.73 5.58 -25.84
CA THR A 489 2.27 5.35 -24.47
C THR A 489 2.23 3.86 -24.16
N GLU A 490 2.84 3.49 -23.04
CA GLU A 490 2.75 2.16 -22.43
C GLU A 490 1.96 2.27 -21.13
N LEU A 491 0.90 1.46 -20.98
CA LEU A 491 -0.02 1.47 -19.86
C LEU A 491 0.25 0.29 -18.93
N LYS A 492 0.49 0.57 -17.65
CA LYS A 492 0.83 -0.47 -16.66
C LYS A 492 -0.14 -0.48 -15.49
N SER A 493 -0.98 -1.53 -15.45
CA SER A 493 -1.99 -1.77 -14.40
C SER A 493 -1.43 -2.45 -13.16
N ASN A 494 -0.42 -1.83 -12.55
CA ASN A 494 0.17 -2.32 -11.30
C ASN A 494 -0.68 -1.87 -10.09
N GLY A 495 -1.20 -2.83 -9.31
CA GLY A 495 -1.95 -2.51 -8.08
C GLY A 495 -1.11 -1.68 -7.09
N GLN A 496 -1.77 -0.90 -6.22
CA GLN A 496 -1.07 -0.02 -5.28
C GLN A 496 -0.12 -0.81 -4.34
N PRO A 497 1.11 -0.34 -4.13
CA PRO A 497 2.05 -0.99 -3.23
C PRO A 497 1.68 -0.71 -1.77
N ILE A 498 1.51 -1.79 -0.99
CA ILE A 498 1.12 -1.72 0.43
C ILE A 498 2.36 -1.52 1.33
N TYR A 499 3.55 -1.89 0.85
CA TYR A 499 4.82 -1.80 1.58
C TYR A 499 5.92 -1.29 0.67
N TYR A 500 6.96 -0.67 1.26
CA TYR A 500 8.04 -0.03 0.54
C TYR A 500 8.76 -0.95 -0.46
N GLY A 501 9.09 -2.19 -0.07
CA GLY A 501 9.74 -3.15 -0.99
C GLY A 501 8.96 -3.42 -2.29
N LYS A 502 7.62 -3.37 -2.24
CA LYS A 502 6.78 -3.51 -3.45
C LYS A 502 6.81 -2.25 -4.32
N TYR A 503 6.86 -1.06 -3.71
CA TYR A 503 7.04 0.20 -4.41
C TYR A 503 8.40 0.24 -5.11
N TYR A 504 9.47 -0.16 -4.40
CA TYR A 504 10.82 -0.28 -4.95
C TYR A 504 10.86 -1.23 -6.16
N GLN A 505 10.27 -2.43 -6.06
CA GLN A 505 10.21 -3.37 -7.17
C GLN A 505 9.44 -2.81 -8.37
N GLN A 506 8.36 -2.06 -8.15
CA GLN A 506 7.61 -1.44 -9.24
C GLN A 506 8.45 -0.42 -9.99
N LEU A 507 9.25 0.38 -9.28
CA LEU A 507 10.22 1.28 -9.91
C LEU A 507 11.32 0.51 -10.65
N CYS A 508 11.79 -0.62 -10.12
CA CYS A 508 12.71 -1.51 -10.82
C CYS A 508 12.14 -2.05 -12.14
N ASN A 509 10.87 -2.48 -12.15
CA ASN A 509 10.22 -2.94 -13.38
C ASN A 509 10.07 -1.80 -14.42
N ILE A 510 9.91 -0.55 -13.98
CA ILE A 510 9.82 0.62 -14.85
C ILE A 510 11.20 0.98 -15.42
N ILE A 511 12.19 1.16 -14.53
CA ILE A 511 13.50 1.76 -14.84
C ILE A 511 14.45 0.70 -15.43
N GLY A 512 14.45 -0.51 -14.87
CA GLY A 512 15.35 -1.60 -15.22
C GLY A 512 16.17 -2.09 -14.03
N ASP A 513 16.60 -3.34 -14.11
CA ASP A 513 17.38 -4.00 -13.07
C ASP A 513 18.88 -3.74 -13.25
N SER A 514 19.49 -3.07 -12.27
CA SER A 514 20.93 -2.79 -12.24
C SER A 514 21.78 -3.99 -11.82
N SER A 515 21.16 -5.11 -11.42
CA SER A 515 21.88 -6.28 -10.91
C SER A 515 22.57 -7.10 -12.01
N LEU A 516 22.11 -7.04 -13.26
CA LEU A 516 22.56 -7.90 -14.36
C LEU A 516 22.44 -9.40 -14.05
N ILE A 517 21.53 -9.78 -13.17
CA ILE A 517 21.26 -11.18 -12.82
C ILE A 517 20.25 -11.74 -13.83
N TYR A 518 20.54 -12.91 -14.40
CA TYR A 518 19.65 -13.59 -15.34
C TYR A 518 18.57 -14.39 -14.61
N ASP A 519 17.39 -14.53 -15.22
CA ASP A 519 16.35 -15.43 -14.73
C ASP A 519 16.68 -16.90 -15.09
N GLY A 520 15.83 -17.84 -14.66
CA GLY A 520 15.99 -19.27 -14.98
C GLY A 520 15.93 -19.61 -16.47
N ASN A 521 15.51 -18.68 -17.33
CA ASN A 521 15.51 -18.81 -18.78
C ASN A 521 16.67 -18.05 -19.45
N ASN A 522 17.68 -17.65 -18.66
CA ASN A 522 18.84 -16.88 -19.09
C ASN A 522 18.47 -15.50 -19.69
N LYS A 523 17.46 -14.83 -19.11
CA LYS A 523 17.01 -13.49 -19.55
C LYS A 523 17.16 -12.44 -18.44
N LEU A 524 17.64 -11.27 -18.84
CA LEU A 524 17.59 -10.07 -18.00
C LEU A 524 16.15 -9.57 -17.88
N LEU A 525 15.86 -8.84 -16.79
CA LEU A 525 14.59 -8.13 -16.66
C LEU A 525 14.51 -7.07 -17.76
N ARG A 526 13.54 -7.20 -18.66
CA ARG A 526 13.21 -6.14 -19.60
C ARG A 526 12.40 -5.07 -18.90
N SER A 527 12.90 -3.84 -18.88
CA SER A 527 12.19 -2.72 -18.27
C SER A 527 11.05 -2.22 -19.15
N TYR A 528 10.13 -1.45 -18.57
CA TYR A 528 9.06 -0.82 -19.34
C TYR A 528 9.60 0.30 -20.25
N ILE A 529 10.71 0.95 -19.85
CA ILE A 529 11.43 1.92 -20.68
C ILE A 529 11.99 1.24 -21.94
N GLU A 530 12.69 0.11 -21.77
CA GLU A 530 13.22 -0.66 -22.90
C GLU A 530 12.09 -1.17 -23.82
N GLN A 531 10.95 -1.54 -23.25
CA GLN A 531 9.79 -1.99 -24.01
C GLN A 531 9.24 -0.87 -24.91
N ILE A 532 8.99 0.32 -24.35
CA ILE A 532 8.42 1.44 -25.13
C ILE A 532 9.43 2.00 -26.13
N ASP A 533 10.73 1.98 -25.80
CA ASP A 533 11.78 2.33 -26.76
C ASP A 533 11.73 1.42 -27.98
N ARG A 534 11.71 0.10 -27.76
CA ARG A 534 11.61 -0.90 -28.83
C ARG A 534 10.36 -0.71 -29.68
N ILE A 535 9.20 -0.43 -29.06
CA ILE A 535 7.93 -0.19 -29.76
C ILE A 535 8.00 1.08 -30.60
N SER A 536 8.45 2.19 -30.00
CA SER A 536 8.54 3.49 -30.69
C SER A 536 9.50 3.42 -31.88
N THR A 537 10.69 2.83 -31.74
CA THR A 537 11.65 2.66 -32.84
C THR A 537 11.05 1.83 -33.97
N HIS A 538 10.31 0.76 -33.65
CA HIS A 538 9.66 -0.06 -34.66
C HIS A 538 8.67 0.78 -35.50
N TYR A 539 7.75 1.50 -34.87
CA TYR A 539 6.73 2.26 -35.60
C TYR A 539 7.25 3.53 -36.26
N LEU A 540 8.35 4.11 -35.81
CA LEU A 540 9.01 5.19 -36.54
C LEU A 540 9.62 4.69 -37.86
N ASN A 541 10.04 3.43 -37.93
CA ASN A 541 10.49 2.79 -39.17
C ASN A 541 9.32 2.33 -40.07
N HIS A 542 8.08 2.41 -39.59
CA HIS A 542 6.85 2.00 -40.28
C HIS A 542 5.78 3.10 -40.12
N LEU A 543 6.19 4.34 -40.42
CA LEU A 543 5.37 5.54 -40.18
C LEU A 543 4.07 5.54 -41.00
N ASP A 544 4.03 4.81 -42.12
CA ASP A 544 2.84 4.60 -42.95
C ASP A 544 1.66 4.06 -42.14
N ILE A 545 1.90 3.21 -41.14
CA ILE A 545 0.87 2.68 -40.24
C ILE A 545 0.23 3.82 -39.45
N ILE A 546 1.04 4.74 -38.90
CA ILE A 546 0.58 5.89 -38.11
C ILE A 546 -0.16 6.88 -39.01
N ILE A 547 0.37 7.14 -40.21
CA ILE A 547 -0.25 8.03 -41.21
C ILE A 547 -1.65 7.54 -41.56
N ASN A 548 -1.80 6.25 -41.85
CA ASN A 548 -3.08 5.62 -42.15
C ASN A 548 -4.04 5.68 -40.96
N GLU A 549 -3.58 5.33 -39.76
CA GLU A 549 -4.40 5.29 -38.54
C GLU A 549 -4.99 6.67 -38.19
N PHE A 550 -4.21 7.75 -38.37
CA PHE A 550 -4.65 9.11 -38.04
C PHE A 550 -5.18 9.91 -39.24
N ASN A 551 -5.26 9.30 -40.43
CA ASN A 551 -5.62 9.95 -41.70
C ASN A 551 -4.78 11.22 -41.96
N LEU A 552 -3.46 11.08 -41.88
CA LEU A 552 -2.50 12.17 -42.10
C LEU A 552 -2.07 12.21 -43.58
N PRO A 553 -1.49 13.34 -44.05
CA PRO A 553 -0.89 13.41 -45.38
C PRO A 553 0.21 12.33 -45.57
N VAL A 554 0.35 11.82 -46.80
CA VAL A 554 1.30 10.73 -47.13
C VAL A 554 2.76 11.13 -46.88
N ASP A 555 3.07 12.41 -47.03
CA ASP A 555 4.39 13.01 -46.79
C ASP A 555 4.55 13.59 -45.37
N TRP A 556 3.55 13.40 -44.50
CA TRP A 556 3.59 13.92 -43.13
C TRP A 556 4.76 13.31 -42.34
N GLN A 557 5.39 14.15 -41.53
CA GLN A 557 6.46 13.76 -40.60
C GLN A 557 6.17 14.36 -39.22
N PRO A 558 6.45 13.63 -38.13
CA PRO A 558 6.25 14.14 -36.79
C PRO A 558 7.22 15.29 -36.50
N LYS A 559 6.72 16.37 -35.89
CA LYS A 559 7.57 17.49 -35.40
C LYS A 559 8.43 17.09 -34.20
N GLY A 560 8.07 16.01 -33.52
CA GLY A 560 8.88 15.37 -32.49
C GLY A 560 8.21 14.12 -31.94
N VAL A 561 9.00 13.31 -31.23
CA VAL A 561 8.56 12.02 -30.69
C VAL A 561 8.86 11.97 -29.20
N HIS A 562 7.83 11.65 -28.43
CA HIS A 562 7.89 11.53 -26.97
C HIS A 562 7.37 10.16 -26.54
N LYS A 563 7.79 9.71 -25.37
CA LYS A 563 7.43 8.41 -24.84
C LYS A 563 6.95 8.58 -23.40
N ILE A 564 5.87 7.92 -23.04
CA ILE A 564 5.33 7.96 -21.69
C ILE A 564 4.96 6.58 -21.19
N ILE A 565 5.26 6.30 -19.92
CA ILE A 565 4.76 5.16 -19.18
C ILE A 565 3.70 5.68 -18.22
N VAL A 566 2.46 5.25 -18.41
CA VAL A 566 1.35 5.58 -17.51
C VAL A 566 1.09 4.41 -16.59
N THR A 567 1.40 4.60 -15.31
CA THR A 567 1.20 3.57 -14.29
C THR A 567 -0.04 3.86 -13.45
N THR A 568 -0.74 2.80 -13.04
CA THR A 568 -1.84 2.92 -12.08
C THR A 568 -1.34 3.07 -10.65
N THR A 569 -0.09 2.68 -10.38
CA THR A 569 0.56 2.93 -9.09
C THR A 569 0.78 4.42 -8.90
N MET A 570 0.37 4.95 -7.75
CA MET A 570 0.67 6.33 -7.41
C MET A 570 2.18 6.52 -7.24
N LEU A 571 2.75 7.55 -7.86
CA LEU A 571 4.17 7.89 -7.74
C LEU A 571 4.39 8.96 -6.66
N GLY A 572 5.53 8.99 -6.01
CA GLY A 572 5.91 10.12 -5.15
C GLY A 572 7.17 10.83 -5.58
N GLY A 573 7.85 10.32 -6.61
CA GLY A 573 8.95 10.97 -7.30
C GLY A 573 8.55 11.44 -8.70
N LYS A 574 9.46 12.18 -9.33
CA LYS A 574 9.42 12.48 -10.76
C LYS A 574 10.46 11.62 -11.44
N TYR A 575 10.05 10.81 -12.42
CA TYR A 575 10.96 9.87 -13.07
C TYR A 575 10.92 10.08 -14.59
N HIS A 576 12.09 10.29 -15.18
CA HIS A 576 12.30 10.32 -16.62
C HIS A 576 13.69 9.75 -16.98
N SER A 577 13.82 9.07 -18.12
CA SER A 577 15.10 8.60 -18.71
C SER A 577 15.03 8.75 -20.22
N ASP A 578 16.05 9.33 -20.86
CA ASP A 578 16.28 9.28 -22.32
C ASP A 578 15.01 9.52 -23.18
N ASN A 579 14.22 10.55 -22.82
CA ASN A 579 12.94 10.96 -23.45
C ASN A 579 11.69 10.11 -23.12
N VAL A 580 11.77 9.22 -22.13
CA VAL A 580 10.61 8.52 -21.55
C VAL A 580 10.21 9.17 -20.23
N PHE A 581 8.98 9.69 -20.14
CA PHE A 581 8.40 10.18 -18.89
C PHE A 581 7.61 9.08 -18.20
N VAL A 582 7.67 9.01 -16.87
CA VAL A 582 6.84 8.11 -16.08
C VAL A 582 5.84 8.94 -15.28
N VAL A 583 4.56 8.66 -15.46
CA VAL A 583 3.48 9.40 -14.82
C VAL A 583 2.43 8.45 -14.26
N ASP A 584 1.88 8.79 -13.09
CA ASP A 584 0.72 8.06 -12.58
C ASP A 584 -0.57 8.54 -13.26
N LYS A 585 -1.50 7.61 -13.44
CA LYS A 585 -2.81 7.87 -14.06
C LYS A 585 -3.54 9.04 -13.42
N TYR A 586 -3.44 9.24 -12.10
CA TYR A 586 -4.15 10.30 -11.39
C TYR A 586 -3.61 11.70 -11.76
N SER A 587 -2.29 11.87 -11.80
CA SER A 587 -1.63 13.07 -12.31
C SER A 587 -2.05 13.34 -13.75
N LEU A 588 -1.92 12.35 -14.64
CA LEU A 588 -2.23 12.56 -16.06
C LEU A 588 -3.72 12.86 -16.30
N SER A 589 -4.62 12.21 -15.57
CA SER A 589 -6.06 12.50 -15.62
C SER A 589 -6.36 13.94 -15.24
N SER A 590 -5.62 14.51 -14.29
CA SER A 590 -5.79 15.91 -13.87
C SER A 590 -5.47 16.87 -15.02
N PHE A 591 -4.43 16.60 -15.81
CA PHE A 591 -4.11 17.38 -17.00
C PHE A 591 -5.16 17.24 -18.09
N LEU A 592 -5.55 16.00 -18.42
CA LEU A 592 -6.54 15.71 -19.48
C LEU A 592 -7.90 16.34 -19.17
N GLN A 593 -8.32 16.31 -17.90
CA GLN A 593 -9.59 16.88 -17.45
C GLN A 593 -9.53 18.37 -17.10
N ARG A 594 -8.38 19.02 -17.33
CA ARG A 594 -8.15 20.44 -17.04
C ARG A 594 -8.52 20.81 -15.60
N VAL A 595 -8.09 19.98 -14.65
CA VAL A 595 -8.34 20.20 -13.22
C VAL A 595 -7.51 21.41 -12.76
N PRO A 596 -8.10 22.41 -12.09
CA PRO A 596 -7.43 23.68 -11.79
C PRO A 596 -6.42 23.62 -10.64
N GLY A 597 -6.29 22.50 -9.93
CA GLY A 597 -5.26 22.31 -8.90
C GLY A 597 -5.30 23.30 -7.74
N VAL A 598 -6.48 23.51 -7.15
CA VAL A 598 -6.70 24.55 -6.14
C VAL A 598 -6.66 23.97 -4.71
N ILE A 599 -6.04 24.70 -3.79
CA ILE A 599 -6.06 24.45 -2.35
C ILE A 599 -6.73 25.64 -1.67
N PHE A 600 -7.55 25.35 -0.67
CA PHE A 600 -8.07 26.39 0.21
C PHE A 600 -7.37 26.31 1.56
N GLN A 601 -6.83 27.43 2.01
CA GLN A 601 -6.20 27.57 3.33
C GLN A 601 -6.89 28.70 4.09
N ASN A 602 -6.99 28.58 5.40
CA ASN A 602 -7.41 29.71 6.22
C ASN A 602 -6.16 30.57 6.51
N ASN A 603 -6.29 31.89 6.43
CA ASN A 603 -5.24 32.79 6.92
C ASN A 603 -5.28 32.87 8.45
N GLU A 604 -4.37 33.64 9.04
CA GLU A 604 -4.28 33.86 10.49
C GLU A 604 -5.55 34.51 11.07
N GLU A 605 -6.33 35.20 10.24
CA GLU A 605 -7.60 35.85 10.58
C GLU A 605 -8.82 34.93 10.41
N GLY A 606 -8.63 33.70 9.89
CA GLY A 606 -9.68 32.72 9.65
C GLY A 606 -10.34 32.77 8.26
N ASP A 607 -9.96 33.73 7.42
CA ASP A 607 -10.46 33.87 6.05
C ASP A 607 -9.90 32.82 5.11
N ARG A 608 -10.74 32.33 4.21
CA ARG A 608 -10.42 31.25 3.29
C ARG A 608 -9.74 31.78 2.02
N ILE A 609 -8.43 31.60 1.91
CA ILE A 609 -7.62 31.93 0.74
C ILE A 609 -7.63 30.77 -0.27
N LYS A 610 -7.79 31.09 -1.56
CA LYS A 610 -7.68 30.18 -2.70
C LYS A 610 -6.25 30.26 -3.26
N ASN A 611 -5.50 29.16 -3.19
CA ASN A 611 -4.15 29.06 -3.75
C ASN A 611 -4.14 28.05 -4.91
N ILE A 612 -3.61 28.45 -6.07
CA ILE A 612 -3.35 27.53 -7.19
C ILE A 612 -2.00 26.87 -6.93
N ILE A 613 -1.93 25.55 -7.07
CA ILE A 613 -0.69 24.79 -6.94
C ILE A 613 0.17 25.02 -8.18
N ASP A 614 1.44 25.39 -7.98
CA ASP A 614 2.43 25.56 -9.03
C ASP A 614 2.47 24.38 -10.03
N GLY A 615 2.48 24.70 -11.32
CA GLY A 615 2.46 23.78 -12.45
C GLY A 615 1.05 23.40 -12.94
N TYR A 616 -0.04 23.72 -12.21
CA TYR A 616 -1.40 23.54 -12.72
C TYR A 616 -1.85 24.63 -13.71
N GLU A 617 -1.08 25.71 -13.89
CA GLU A 617 -1.25 26.67 -14.98
C GLU A 617 -1.27 25.99 -16.36
N HIS A 618 -0.53 24.89 -16.52
CA HIS A 618 -0.52 24.08 -17.75
C HIS A 618 -1.83 23.31 -18.01
N CYS A 619 -2.71 23.22 -17.01
CA CYS A 619 -4.03 22.62 -17.12
C CYS A 619 -5.11 23.60 -17.63
N THR A 620 -4.74 24.83 -18.02
CA THR A 620 -5.68 25.85 -18.49
C THR A 620 -5.66 26.02 -20.02
N GLY A 621 -6.80 26.40 -20.61
CA GLY A 621 -6.97 26.63 -22.05
C GLY A 621 -6.84 25.36 -22.91
N GLU A 622 -6.43 25.51 -24.17
CA GLU A 622 -6.21 24.39 -25.11
C GLU A 622 -4.97 23.58 -24.76
N ILE A 623 -5.02 22.27 -25.07
CA ILE A 623 -3.91 21.33 -24.88
C ILE A 623 -2.92 21.54 -26.01
N THR A 624 -1.68 21.87 -25.65
CA THR A 624 -0.54 21.97 -26.57
C THR A 624 0.57 21.04 -26.10
N ILE A 625 1.50 20.70 -26.99
CA ILE A 625 2.65 19.85 -26.67
C ILE A 625 3.53 20.50 -25.60
N GLU A 626 3.72 21.81 -25.67
CA GLU A 626 4.50 22.56 -24.67
C GLU A 626 3.89 22.43 -23.28
N LYS A 627 2.57 22.65 -23.14
CA LYS A 627 1.87 22.49 -21.86
C LYS A 627 1.92 21.05 -21.36
N PHE A 628 1.80 20.07 -22.27
CA PHE A 628 1.87 18.66 -21.94
C PHE A 628 3.24 18.29 -21.35
N LEU A 629 4.33 18.65 -22.03
CA LEU A 629 5.69 18.37 -21.56
C LEU A 629 6.00 19.12 -20.26
N ASN A 630 5.67 20.41 -20.18
CA ASN A 630 5.89 21.21 -18.97
C ASN A 630 5.11 20.62 -17.77
N TYR A 631 3.88 20.14 -17.99
CA TYR A 631 3.13 19.43 -16.95
C TYR A 631 3.83 18.14 -16.48
N LEU A 632 4.37 17.34 -17.42
CA LEU A 632 5.11 16.11 -17.10
C LEU A 632 6.43 16.39 -16.37
N TYR A 633 7.10 17.52 -16.63
CA TYR A 633 8.27 17.95 -15.86
C TYR A 633 7.89 18.48 -14.46
N CYS A 634 6.78 19.20 -14.35
CA CYS A 634 6.33 19.79 -13.10
C CYS A 634 5.70 18.77 -12.13
N LEU A 635 4.92 17.80 -12.64
CA LEU A 635 4.05 16.89 -11.88
C LEU A 635 3.50 17.56 -10.59
N PRO A 636 2.59 18.54 -10.73
CA PRO A 636 2.21 19.45 -9.65
C PRO A 636 1.74 18.76 -8.38
N SER A 637 0.96 17.69 -8.52
CA SER A 637 0.43 16.94 -7.37
C SER A 637 1.51 16.23 -6.55
N VAL A 638 2.60 15.79 -7.19
CA VAL A 638 3.78 15.22 -6.50
C VAL A 638 4.57 16.33 -5.81
N SER A 639 4.83 17.43 -6.54
CA SER A 639 5.58 18.58 -6.03
C SER A 639 4.92 19.20 -4.80
N ALA A 640 3.59 19.33 -4.82
CA ALA A 640 2.81 19.88 -3.72
C ALA A 640 2.97 19.08 -2.42
N VAL A 641 2.85 17.75 -2.48
CA VAL A 641 3.01 16.90 -1.28
C VAL A 641 4.47 16.88 -0.83
N ARG A 642 5.43 16.80 -1.76
CA ARG A 642 6.86 16.84 -1.43
C ARG A 642 7.27 18.13 -0.70
N LYS A 643 6.73 19.29 -1.08
CA LYS A 643 7.00 20.57 -0.40
C LYS A 643 6.54 20.58 1.06
N ASN A 644 5.56 19.74 1.41
CA ASN A 644 4.91 19.73 2.72
C ASN A 644 5.25 18.49 3.58
N ILE A 645 6.02 17.53 3.05
CA ILE A 645 6.44 16.36 3.83
C ILE A 645 7.54 16.73 4.82
N LYS A 646 7.35 16.37 6.09
CA LYS A 646 8.33 16.58 7.16
C LYS A 646 9.09 15.30 7.41
N LYS A 647 10.42 15.40 7.50
CA LYS A 647 11.28 14.33 8.01
C LYS A 647 11.28 14.42 9.54
N LEU A 648 10.68 13.45 10.19
CA LEU A 648 10.70 13.24 11.64
C LEU A 648 11.75 12.19 11.99
N THR A 649 12.15 12.16 13.26
CA THR A 649 13.04 11.13 13.81
C THR A 649 12.26 10.28 14.79
N TYR A 650 12.24 8.97 14.55
CA TYR A 650 11.72 7.99 15.48
C TYR A 650 12.88 7.32 16.21
N SER A 651 12.67 6.98 17.47
CA SER A 651 13.62 6.21 18.26
C SER A 651 13.00 4.88 18.67
N VAL A 652 13.72 3.78 18.50
CA VAL A 652 13.31 2.46 18.95
C VAL A 652 14.49 1.79 19.65
N ARG A 653 14.20 1.07 20.73
CA ARG A 653 15.20 0.34 21.52
C ARG A 653 15.07 -1.16 21.25
N PHE A 654 16.19 -1.80 20.95
CA PHE A 654 16.37 -3.23 20.78
C PHE A 654 17.34 -3.72 21.85
N ASP A 655 16.82 -4.29 22.94
CA ASP A 655 17.61 -4.58 24.14
C ASP A 655 18.29 -3.30 24.70
N GLU A 656 19.62 -3.26 24.76
CA GLU A 656 20.38 -2.07 25.13
C GLU A 656 20.63 -1.12 23.94
N THR A 657 20.41 -1.56 22.69
CA THR A 657 20.71 -0.77 21.49
C THR A 657 19.59 0.19 21.15
N LEU A 658 19.88 1.50 21.10
CA LEU A 658 18.96 2.55 20.68
C LEU A 658 19.23 2.97 19.23
N ILE A 659 18.19 2.96 18.40
CA ILE A 659 18.29 3.42 17.00
C ILE A 659 17.37 4.61 16.77
N TYR A 660 17.94 5.69 16.28
CA TYR A 660 17.22 6.81 15.67
C TYR A 660 17.11 6.59 14.17
N HIS A 661 15.91 6.57 13.61
CA HIS A 661 15.71 6.42 12.17
C HIS A 661 14.68 7.42 11.63
N PRO A 662 14.74 7.77 10.34
CA PRO A 662 13.83 8.74 9.75
C PRO A 662 12.41 8.16 9.61
N TYR A 663 11.44 9.05 9.67
CA TYR A 663 10.04 8.81 9.30
C TYR A 663 9.53 10.02 8.54
N TYR A 664 8.79 9.82 7.47
CA TYR A 664 8.31 10.93 6.63
C TYR A 664 6.80 11.09 6.81
N ASP A 665 6.41 12.27 7.32
CA ASP A 665 5.02 12.58 7.63
C ASP A 665 4.55 13.81 6.82
N SER A 666 3.54 13.64 5.98
CA SER A 666 2.93 14.74 5.21
C SER A 666 1.45 14.98 5.54
N TRP A 667 0.94 14.41 6.64
CA TRP A 667 -0.49 14.53 6.99
C TRP A 667 -0.95 15.97 7.32
N ALA A 668 -0.03 16.93 7.45
CA ALA A 668 -0.36 18.35 7.55
C ALA A 668 -0.99 18.92 6.25
N PHE A 669 -0.79 18.24 5.12
CA PHE A 669 -1.36 18.62 3.84
C PHE A 669 -2.65 17.85 3.60
N CYS A 670 -3.75 18.33 4.16
CA CYS A 670 -5.09 18.02 3.69
C CYS A 670 -5.50 19.14 2.70
N PRO A 671 -4.98 19.19 1.45
CA PRO A 671 -5.60 20.07 0.49
C PRO A 671 -6.96 19.44 0.20
N TYR A 672 -7.98 20.04 0.79
CA TYR A 672 -9.31 20.00 0.22
C TYR A 672 -9.18 20.59 -1.19
N ILE A 673 -8.95 19.75 -2.20
CA ILE A 673 -9.13 20.12 -3.59
C ILE A 673 -10.65 20.20 -3.78
N ARG A 674 -11.26 21.31 -3.34
CA ARG A 674 -12.62 21.62 -3.77
C ARG A 674 -12.49 22.15 -5.19
N LYS A 675 -13.11 21.49 -6.16
CA LYS A 675 -13.60 22.21 -7.33
C LYS A 675 -14.61 23.23 -6.79
N GLU A 676 -14.55 24.48 -7.23
CA GLU A 676 -15.59 25.47 -6.91
C GLU A 676 -16.96 24.83 -7.10
N ASP A 677 -17.77 24.86 -6.04
CA ASP A 677 -19.20 24.85 -6.24
C ASP A 677 -19.49 26.14 -7.01
N GLU A 678 -19.95 26.02 -8.25
CA GLU A 678 -20.69 27.11 -8.89
C GLU A 678 -21.72 27.58 -7.88
N GLN A 679 -21.55 28.79 -7.34
CA GLN A 679 -22.52 29.39 -6.43
C GLN A 679 -23.89 29.32 -7.11
N ILE A 680 -24.84 28.75 -6.38
CA ILE A 680 -26.25 28.80 -6.76
C ILE A 680 -26.65 30.27 -6.63
N ASN A 681 -26.78 30.93 -7.78
CA ASN A 681 -27.81 31.94 -7.97
C ASN A 681 -29.02 31.26 -8.59
#